data_AF-A0A8H4M2S3-F1
#
_entry.id   AF-A0A8H4M2S3-F1
#
_cell.length_a   1.000
_cell.length_b   1.000
_cell.length_c   1.000
_cell.angle_alpha   90.00
_cell.angle_beta   90.00
_cell.angle_gamma   90.00
#
_symmetry.space_group_name_H-M   'P 1'
#
loop_
_entity.id
_entity.type
_entity.pdbx_description
1 polymer ?
#
loop_
_entity_poly.entity_id
_entity_poly.type
_entity_poly.pdbx_seq_one_letter_code
_entity_poly.pdbx_strand_id
1 'polypeptide(L)'
;MEQTFTVECPPFEVKISHWDRILPPTHSKRILCFSLPVNTDREQLTDYLHIAFHHTVQRFPLLAGSVVPFSADQGGRPWLRNIVPEGAARLIVKDLSDELSFADLAEANFSQHLLNTEQLCPLPEVGYFNAERVDVCRFQANFIRGGLLLVVSIIHNAADGRGVSEIIKIFANELCKAQSGETGHPLQQRTEVYRSDRTAFVSGQGIPGAIEGHAAWTSSPSNAHAQIHNVDNSCHTFRISATALSELKDTLSATSHGPEDWFSTNDAISAFIWRSIMVARHRADILDADATTYVAQPVDCRRHLNITETYFGNVIYMTKSSVALSALADPETGLGEAARALRTELRALTGDKFRDLVGYAERTALEAHTRLNILESMATSGIILTSLFKMDLHAMDFGPIFDDGHIKALRLPARGTQAGAVIVLPRVPDGSCEFMVTEQERTIQCLRDDPFFARFTAEKPAVADVQEREPAEVEAVAHERRPVSQHDSTPIPSDRSNKDILPATEIHSDGANGFHPPASLDVATKGLTDLRLVPSNAKPLSTLMVTRVLAPHAGTIKIIQLHRPDAKNAISWQLLRELSSEIEEIHHESHPNKTRALIISSAVDGVFCAGADLKERKQMTPSETKSFLTSLRAVFSRLAALPVPSIACVSGKALGGGLELALCCHLRVFAADAVVALPETRLAIIPGAGGTYRLPNIIGVSNALDMVLTGRLVPAKEAAAMGLCNRLVGIDSHEGAQKGLVLEAGLQLAENICTAGPLAVRAAISALTYSCEAVENAAYDSVLMTKDRNAALEAFSEKRKPILIGE
;
A
#
# COMPACT_ATOMS: atom_id res chain seq x y z
N MET A 1 -7.28 28.61 -15.64
CA MET A 1 -5.88 28.81 -16.12
C MET A 1 -4.91 28.29 -15.07
N GLU A 2 -3.62 28.14 -15.38
CA GLU A 2 -2.58 27.74 -14.43
C GLU A 2 -1.37 28.69 -14.54
N GLN A 3 -0.91 29.19 -13.40
CA GLN A 3 0.26 30.07 -13.26
C GLN A 3 1.20 29.44 -12.23
N THR A 4 2.52 29.58 -12.40
CA THR A 4 3.51 29.06 -11.44
C THR A 4 4.55 30.12 -11.14
N PHE A 5 4.67 30.46 -9.86
CA PHE A 5 5.74 31.29 -9.32
C PHE A 5 6.83 30.38 -8.74
N THR A 6 8.09 30.72 -9.01
CA THR A 6 9.25 29.91 -8.63
C THR A 6 10.25 30.80 -7.89
N VAL A 7 10.64 30.39 -6.68
CA VAL A 7 11.68 31.04 -5.88
C VAL A 7 12.90 30.13 -5.91
N GLU A 8 13.93 30.54 -6.64
CA GLU A 8 15.22 29.83 -6.71
C GLU A 8 15.83 29.67 -5.31
N CYS A 9 16.50 28.54 -5.06
CA CYS A 9 17.04 28.23 -3.74
C CYS A 9 18.11 29.25 -3.29
N PRO A 10 17.87 30.04 -2.22
CA PRO A 10 18.93 30.81 -1.61
C PRO A 10 19.94 29.86 -0.93
N PRO A 11 21.24 30.19 -0.86
CA PRO A 11 22.22 29.36 -0.15
C PRO A 11 21.85 29.18 1.33
N PHE A 12 21.96 27.95 1.83
CA PHE A 12 21.82 27.64 3.25
C PHE A 12 22.84 26.61 3.72
N GLU A 13 23.21 26.72 5.00
CA GLU A 13 24.07 25.76 5.68
C GLU A 13 23.26 25.13 6.84
N VAL A 14 22.51 24.08 6.53
CA VAL A 14 21.67 23.35 7.48
C VAL A 14 22.18 21.92 7.60
N LYS A 15 22.99 21.67 8.63
CA LYS A 15 23.48 20.32 8.95
C LYS A 15 22.35 19.50 9.59
N ILE A 16 21.74 18.62 8.81
CA ILE A 16 20.61 17.78 9.23
C ILE A 16 21.10 16.57 10.06
N SER A 17 20.46 16.31 11.20
CA SER A 17 20.72 15.14 12.06
C SER A 17 20.39 13.83 11.34
N HIS A 18 21.01 12.68 11.66
CA HIS A 18 20.54 11.43 11.01
C HIS A 18 19.11 11.06 11.41
N TRP A 19 18.62 11.57 12.55
CA TRP A 19 17.23 11.48 12.96
C TRP A 19 16.27 12.03 11.88
N ASP A 20 16.54 13.23 11.37
CA ASP A 20 15.78 13.79 10.24
C ASP A 20 15.93 12.94 8.94
N ARG A 21 17.07 12.27 8.74
CA ARG A 21 17.42 11.52 7.49
C ARG A 21 16.79 10.13 7.40
N ILE A 22 16.42 9.50 8.52
CA ILE A 22 15.79 8.17 8.54
C ILE A 22 14.26 8.23 8.41
N LEU A 23 13.65 9.39 8.65
CA LEU A 23 12.20 9.57 8.59
C LEU A 23 11.67 9.38 7.16
N PRO A 24 10.41 8.89 7.01
CA PRO A 24 9.83 8.63 5.69
C PRO A 24 9.81 9.90 4.83
N PRO A 25 10.26 9.85 3.57
CA PRO A 25 10.40 11.02 2.70
C PRO A 25 9.07 11.50 2.09
N THR A 26 7.98 11.43 2.85
CA THR A 26 6.63 11.80 2.43
C THR A 26 6.35 13.29 2.62
N HIS A 27 5.65 13.94 1.69
CA HIS A 27 5.10 15.29 1.91
C HIS A 27 3.88 15.25 2.83
N SER A 28 3.99 15.89 3.99
CA SER A 28 2.83 16.30 4.76
C SER A 28 2.10 17.39 3.98
N LYS A 29 0.89 17.08 3.48
CA LYS A 29 0.03 18.05 2.78
C LYS A 29 -1.10 18.52 3.69
N ARG A 30 -1.39 19.81 3.67
CA ARG A 30 -2.48 20.46 4.42
C ARG A 30 -3.31 21.31 3.47
N ILE A 31 -4.61 21.06 3.41
CA ILE A 31 -5.59 21.78 2.59
C ILE A 31 -6.25 22.81 3.50
N LEU A 32 -5.86 24.08 3.37
CA LEU A 32 -6.43 25.20 4.12
C LEU A 32 -7.61 25.75 3.30
N CYS A 33 -8.82 25.64 3.82
CA CYS A 33 -10.04 26.02 3.10
C CYS A 33 -10.51 27.41 3.58
N PHE A 34 -10.58 28.37 2.65
CA PHE A 34 -11.07 29.72 2.88
C PHE A 34 -12.28 30.01 1.98
N SER A 35 -13.27 30.73 2.50
CA SER A 35 -14.29 31.37 1.67
C SER A 35 -13.76 32.72 1.16
N LEU A 36 -14.31 33.18 0.04
CA LEU A 36 -13.97 34.47 -0.58
C LEU A 36 -15.22 35.32 -0.80
N PRO A 37 -15.15 36.64 -0.50
CA PRO A 37 -16.15 37.60 -0.95
C PRO A 37 -16.46 37.50 -2.45
N VAL A 38 -17.72 37.73 -2.81
CA VAL A 38 -18.23 37.63 -4.20
C VAL A 38 -17.43 38.47 -5.20
N ASN A 39 -16.87 39.59 -4.75
CA ASN A 39 -16.13 40.55 -5.56
C ASN A 39 -14.60 40.52 -5.32
N THR A 40 -14.03 39.45 -4.75
CA THR A 40 -12.58 39.38 -4.52
C THR A 40 -11.80 39.39 -5.83
N ASP A 41 -10.88 40.36 -5.95
CA ASP A 41 -9.91 40.43 -7.02
C ASP A 41 -8.92 39.25 -6.93
N ARG A 42 -9.01 38.34 -7.91
CA ARG A 42 -8.19 37.13 -7.98
C ARG A 42 -6.75 37.41 -8.41
N GLU A 43 -6.51 38.48 -9.17
CA GLU A 43 -5.16 38.87 -9.59
C GLU A 43 -4.42 39.52 -8.42
N GLN A 44 -5.09 40.41 -7.67
CA GLN A 44 -4.57 40.99 -6.43
C GLN A 44 -4.30 39.93 -5.36
N LEU A 45 -5.22 38.99 -5.12
CA LEU A 45 -4.98 37.87 -4.19
C LEU A 45 -3.81 36.98 -4.66
N THR A 46 -3.67 36.77 -5.97
CA THR A 46 -2.54 36.02 -6.54
C THR A 46 -1.20 36.73 -6.28
N ASP A 47 -1.14 38.06 -6.43
CA ASP A 47 0.05 38.86 -6.13
C ASP A 47 0.41 38.81 -4.63
N TYR A 48 -0.57 38.95 -3.74
CA TYR A 48 -0.35 38.84 -2.29
C TYR A 48 0.15 37.45 -1.88
N LEU A 49 -0.41 36.37 -2.44
CA LEU A 49 0.05 35.00 -2.21
C LEU A 49 1.50 34.81 -2.70
N HIS A 50 1.87 35.42 -3.83
CA HIS A 50 3.23 35.38 -4.38
C HIS A 50 4.24 36.13 -3.50
N ILE A 51 3.92 37.35 -3.06
CA ILE A 51 4.74 38.15 -2.13
C ILE A 51 4.97 37.39 -0.82
N ALA A 52 3.90 36.85 -0.23
CA ALA A 52 3.95 36.07 1.01
C ALA A 52 4.79 34.79 0.87
N PHE A 53 4.64 34.08 -0.24
CA PHE A 53 5.42 32.88 -0.53
C PHE A 53 6.91 33.20 -0.67
N HIS A 54 7.25 34.23 -1.45
CA HIS A 54 8.63 34.68 -1.60
C HIS A 54 9.27 35.04 -0.25
N HIS A 55 8.64 35.89 0.56
CA HIS A 55 9.21 36.27 1.86
C HIS A 55 9.28 35.10 2.86
N THR A 56 8.36 34.14 2.78
CA THR A 56 8.44 32.88 3.56
C THR A 56 9.66 32.04 3.15
N VAL A 57 9.91 31.89 1.85
CA VAL A 57 11.08 31.13 1.33
C VAL A 57 12.39 31.86 1.60
N GLN A 58 12.43 33.20 1.50
CA GLN A 58 13.61 33.99 1.90
C GLN A 58 13.96 33.79 3.38
N ARG A 59 12.94 33.68 4.25
CA ARG A 59 13.14 33.42 5.69
C ARG A 59 13.51 31.97 5.99
N PHE A 60 13.06 31.01 5.16
CA PHE A 60 13.42 29.58 5.25
C PHE A 60 13.93 29.03 3.90
N PRO A 61 15.17 29.35 3.49
CA PRO A 61 15.74 28.90 2.21
C PRO A 61 15.71 27.38 1.99
N LEU A 62 15.74 26.60 3.08
CA LEU A 62 15.59 25.15 3.08
C LEU A 62 14.32 24.68 2.33
N LEU A 63 13.25 25.48 2.32
CA LEU A 63 12.00 25.18 1.60
C LEU A 63 12.19 25.06 0.09
N ALA A 64 13.20 25.75 -0.47
CA ALA A 64 13.55 25.70 -1.88
C ALA A 64 14.64 24.68 -2.22
N GLY A 65 15.18 23.98 -1.21
CA GLY A 65 16.14 22.90 -1.42
C GLY A 65 15.51 21.62 -1.97
N SER A 66 16.36 20.67 -2.35
CA SER A 66 15.97 19.34 -2.82
C SER A 66 16.42 18.27 -1.84
N VAL A 67 15.55 17.31 -1.60
CA VAL A 67 15.87 16.08 -0.87
C VAL A 67 16.47 15.08 -1.85
N VAL A 68 17.67 14.59 -1.53
CA VAL A 68 18.48 13.71 -2.37
C VAL A 68 18.93 12.47 -1.59
N PRO A 69 18.96 11.27 -2.19
CA PRO A 69 19.56 10.10 -1.57
C PRO A 69 21.09 10.22 -1.57
N PHE A 70 21.76 9.68 -0.56
CA PHE A 70 23.21 9.45 -0.66
C PHE A 70 23.50 8.37 -1.70
N SER A 71 24.50 8.61 -2.56
CA SER A 71 24.99 7.59 -3.49
C SER A 71 25.89 6.58 -2.78
N ALA A 72 26.02 5.38 -3.35
CA ALA A 72 26.97 4.38 -2.88
C ALA A 72 28.43 4.90 -2.96
N ASP A 73 28.74 5.72 -3.97
CA ASP A 73 30.07 6.32 -4.17
C ASP A 73 30.43 7.34 -3.08
N GLN A 74 29.44 7.88 -2.36
CA GLN A 74 29.61 8.74 -1.18
C GLN A 74 29.74 7.93 0.12
N GLY A 75 29.80 6.59 0.05
CA GLY A 75 29.82 5.69 1.21
C GLY A 75 28.49 5.60 1.96
N GLY A 76 27.41 6.16 1.41
CA GLY A 76 26.09 6.18 2.04
C GLY A 76 25.14 5.08 1.56
N ARG A 77 24.01 4.95 2.25
CA ARG A 77 22.91 4.04 1.86
C ARG A 77 21.85 4.82 1.07
N PRO A 78 21.25 4.26 -0.01
CA PRO A 78 20.25 4.96 -0.83
C PRO A 78 18.99 5.45 -0.09
N TRP A 79 18.67 4.85 1.08
CA TRP A 79 17.55 5.29 1.91
C TRP A 79 17.88 6.50 2.80
N LEU A 80 19.16 6.77 3.08
CA LEU A 80 19.55 7.97 3.80
C LEU A 80 19.38 9.17 2.87
N ARG A 81 18.61 10.16 3.32
CA ARG A 81 18.38 11.40 2.58
C ARG A 81 19.22 12.55 3.15
N ASN A 82 19.60 13.49 2.29
CA ASN A 82 20.07 14.81 2.69
C ASN A 82 19.22 15.88 1.98
N ILE A 83 19.24 17.11 2.47
CA ILE A 83 18.62 18.26 1.81
C ILE A 83 19.75 19.20 1.37
N VAL A 84 19.84 19.45 0.07
CA VAL A 84 20.88 20.29 -0.55
C VAL A 84 20.29 21.62 -1.05
N PRO A 85 21.09 22.71 -1.10
CA PRO A 85 20.67 24.00 -1.63
C PRO A 85 20.65 24.01 -3.17
N GLU A 86 19.94 23.04 -3.75
CA GLU A 86 19.70 22.88 -5.17
C GLU A 86 18.19 22.71 -5.37
N GLY A 87 17.59 23.34 -6.38
CA GLY A 87 16.15 23.30 -6.63
C GLY A 87 15.48 24.66 -6.51
N ALA A 88 14.15 24.65 -6.35
CA ALA A 88 13.36 25.86 -6.15
C ALA A 88 12.04 25.56 -5.43
N ALA A 89 11.58 26.48 -4.59
CA ALA A 89 10.25 26.43 -4.01
C ALA A 89 9.23 26.95 -5.04
N ARG A 90 8.07 26.29 -5.16
CA ARG A 90 7.04 26.64 -6.14
C ARG A 90 5.68 26.92 -5.50
N LEU A 91 5.06 28.03 -5.91
CA LEU A 91 3.65 28.34 -5.70
C LEU A 91 2.93 28.19 -7.04
N ILE A 92 2.04 27.22 -7.13
CA ILE A 92 1.17 27.00 -8.28
C ILE A 92 -0.17 27.67 -7.99
N VAL A 93 -0.76 28.35 -8.97
CA VAL A 93 -2.08 28.96 -8.87
C VAL A 93 -2.96 28.37 -9.97
N LYS A 94 -4.09 27.76 -9.57
CA LYS A 94 -5.06 27.14 -10.48
C LYS A 94 -6.44 27.74 -10.26
N ASP A 95 -7.24 27.75 -11.32
CA ASP A 95 -8.67 28.02 -11.25
C ASP A 95 -9.45 26.74 -11.55
N LEU A 96 -10.24 26.30 -10.57
CA LEU A 96 -11.11 25.12 -10.59
C LEU A 96 -12.58 25.51 -10.34
N SER A 97 -12.97 26.78 -10.57
CA SER A 97 -14.30 27.32 -10.24
C SER A 97 -15.47 26.70 -11.01
N ASP A 98 -15.17 25.98 -12.10
CA ASP A 98 -16.14 25.19 -12.86
C ASP A 98 -16.32 23.78 -12.27
N GLU A 99 -15.31 23.26 -11.55
CA GLU A 99 -15.25 21.89 -11.01
C GLU A 99 -15.61 21.81 -9.51
N LEU A 100 -15.29 22.86 -8.74
CA LEU A 100 -15.43 22.89 -7.28
C LEU A 100 -16.09 24.19 -6.80
N SER A 101 -16.85 24.05 -5.70
CA SER A 101 -17.60 25.13 -5.06
C SER A 101 -17.43 25.06 -3.55
N PHE A 102 -17.25 26.22 -2.91
CA PHE A 102 -17.05 26.31 -1.47
C PHE A 102 -18.31 25.94 -0.70
N ALA A 103 -19.50 26.29 -1.23
CA ALA A 103 -20.78 25.94 -0.61
C ALA A 103 -20.99 24.43 -0.56
N ASP A 104 -20.84 23.76 -1.71
CA ASP A 104 -20.99 22.31 -1.89
C ASP A 104 -19.97 21.54 -1.01
N LEU A 105 -18.74 22.05 -0.90
CA LEU A 105 -17.73 21.52 0.02
C LEU A 105 -18.14 21.73 1.49
N ALA A 106 -18.67 22.89 1.87
CA ALA A 106 -19.11 23.16 3.23
C ALA A 106 -20.31 22.31 3.66
N GLU A 107 -21.29 22.12 2.76
CA GLU A 107 -22.43 21.21 2.94
C GLU A 107 -21.95 19.76 3.17
N ALA A 108 -20.93 19.31 2.42
CA ALA A 108 -20.29 18.02 2.60
C ALA A 108 -19.23 17.96 3.73
N ASN A 109 -19.20 18.93 4.65
CA ASN A 109 -18.17 19.13 5.69
C ASN A 109 -16.71 18.90 5.22
N PHE A 110 -16.40 19.41 4.03
CA PHE A 110 -15.11 19.30 3.33
C PHE A 110 -14.62 17.84 3.24
N SER A 111 -15.53 16.93 2.91
CA SER A 111 -15.28 15.50 2.74
C SER A 111 -14.10 15.23 1.81
N GLN A 112 -13.17 14.37 2.25
CA GLN A 112 -11.96 14.04 1.53
C GLN A 112 -12.22 13.41 0.15
N HIS A 113 -13.39 12.78 -0.05
CA HIS A 113 -13.80 12.23 -1.35
C HIS A 113 -13.97 13.32 -2.43
N LEU A 114 -14.21 14.58 -2.05
CA LEU A 114 -14.30 15.72 -2.95
C LEU A 114 -12.95 16.45 -3.13
N LEU A 115 -11.93 16.11 -2.34
CA LEU A 115 -10.64 16.81 -2.28
C LEU A 115 -9.55 16.02 -3.00
N ASN A 116 -9.69 15.87 -4.33
CA ASN A 116 -8.75 15.12 -5.17
C ASN A 116 -7.31 15.65 -5.05
N THR A 117 -6.43 14.84 -4.47
CA THR A 117 -5.08 15.26 -4.10
C THR A 117 -4.11 15.34 -5.28
N GLU A 118 -4.39 14.66 -6.39
CA GLU A 118 -3.60 14.79 -7.63
C GLU A 118 -3.96 16.07 -8.40
N GLN A 119 -5.19 16.55 -8.26
CA GLN A 119 -5.64 17.83 -8.80
C GLN A 119 -5.14 19.01 -7.93
N LEU A 120 -5.39 18.93 -6.61
CA LEU A 120 -5.18 20.04 -5.67
C LEU A 120 -3.72 20.27 -5.27
N CYS A 121 -2.83 19.27 -5.38
CA CYS A 121 -1.36 19.44 -5.36
C CYS A 121 -0.64 18.15 -5.84
N PRO A 122 -0.41 17.98 -7.16
CA PRO A 122 0.34 16.85 -7.69
C PRO A 122 1.80 16.91 -7.22
N LEU A 123 2.24 15.84 -6.57
CA LEU A 123 3.59 15.56 -6.12
C LEU A 123 3.82 14.04 -6.28
N PRO A 124 5.01 13.59 -6.72
CA PRO A 124 5.29 12.17 -6.89
C PRO A 124 5.27 11.43 -5.54
N GLU A 125 4.87 10.15 -5.56
CA GLU A 125 5.00 9.28 -4.39
C GLU A 125 6.48 8.93 -4.17
N VAL A 126 7.04 9.40 -3.05
CA VAL A 126 8.48 9.28 -2.78
C VAL A 126 8.78 7.98 -2.02
N GLY A 127 9.11 6.93 -2.77
CA GLY A 127 9.65 5.70 -2.16
C GLY A 127 11.08 5.91 -1.63
N TYR A 128 11.43 5.26 -0.52
CA TYR A 128 12.78 5.28 0.07
C TYR A 128 13.91 5.02 -0.94
N PHE A 129 13.65 4.21 -1.96
CA PHE A 129 14.60 3.82 -3.00
C PHE A 129 14.60 4.70 -4.27
N ASN A 130 13.70 5.70 -4.40
CA ASN A 130 13.68 6.51 -5.62
C ASN A 130 14.95 7.39 -5.69
N ALA A 131 15.74 7.21 -6.75
CA ALA A 131 16.97 7.95 -7.00
C ALA A 131 16.72 9.43 -7.35
N GLU A 132 15.49 9.79 -7.74
CA GLU A 132 15.11 11.15 -8.11
C GLU A 132 15.23 12.15 -6.96
N ARG A 133 15.50 13.40 -7.34
CA ARG A 133 15.52 14.56 -6.44
C ARG A 133 14.09 15.04 -6.17
N VAL A 134 13.81 15.48 -4.95
CA VAL A 134 12.45 15.83 -4.52
C VAL A 134 12.42 17.24 -3.91
N ASP A 135 11.54 18.12 -4.39
CA ASP A 135 11.35 19.46 -3.80
C ASP A 135 11.00 19.35 -2.30
N VAL A 136 11.62 20.17 -1.44
CA VAL A 136 11.26 20.21 -0.01
C VAL A 136 9.84 20.71 0.21
N CYS A 137 9.39 21.73 -0.52
CA CYS A 137 8.02 22.23 -0.45
C CYS A 137 7.37 22.46 -1.82
N ARG A 138 6.03 22.45 -1.81
CA ARG A 138 5.19 22.94 -2.90
C ARG A 138 3.90 23.51 -2.32
N PHE A 139 3.57 24.74 -2.72
CA PHE A 139 2.31 25.38 -2.37
C PHE A 139 1.43 25.39 -3.62
N GLN A 140 0.13 25.15 -3.47
CA GLN A 140 -0.83 25.29 -4.56
C GLN A 140 -2.10 25.99 -4.09
N ALA A 141 -2.35 27.18 -4.62
CA ALA A 141 -3.58 27.94 -4.40
C ALA A 141 -4.59 27.56 -5.49
N ASN A 142 -5.72 26.95 -5.09
CA ASN A 142 -6.78 26.55 -6.01
C ASN A 142 -7.99 27.47 -5.79
N PHE A 143 -8.26 28.37 -6.74
CA PHE A 143 -9.51 29.13 -6.76
C PHE A 143 -10.67 28.19 -7.06
N ILE A 144 -11.74 28.32 -6.28
CA ILE A 144 -13.00 27.59 -6.45
C ILE A 144 -14.16 28.59 -6.42
N ARG A 145 -15.38 28.15 -6.73
CA ARG A 145 -16.56 29.03 -6.68
C ARG A 145 -16.82 29.47 -5.24
N GLY A 146 -16.64 30.76 -4.95
CA GLY A 146 -16.80 31.34 -3.61
C GLY A 146 -15.69 31.01 -2.59
N GLY A 147 -14.49 30.57 -3.03
CA GLY A 147 -13.43 30.21 -2.07
C GLY A 147 -12.04 29.98 -2.66
N LEU A 148 -11.10 29.66 -1.77
CA LEU A 148 -9.73 29.26 -2.08
C LEU A 148 -9.35 28.01 -1.26
N LEU A 149 -8.80 26.99 -1.93
CA LEU A 149 -8.15 25.85 -1.28
C LEU A 149 -6.63 26.00 -1.42
N LEU A 150 -5.98 26.50 -0.37
CA LEU A 150 -4.52 26.62 -0.33
C LEU A 150 -3.91 25.33 0.21
N VAL A 151 -3.23 24.57 -0.65
CA VAL A 151 -2.54 23.35 -0.27
C VAL A 151 -1.08 23.64 0.04
N VAL A 152 -0.68 23.41 1.29
CA VAL A 152 0.70 23.52 1.77
C VAL A 152 1.29 22.11 1.88
N SER A 153 2.31 21.81 1.06
CA SER A 153 3.00 20.51 1.06
C SER A 153 4.47 20.67 1.47
N ILE A 154 4.90 19.98 2.52
CA ILE A 154 6.28 20.02 3.03
C ILE A 154 6.75 18.60 3.39
N ILE A 155 7.96 18.21 2.97
CA ILE A 155 8.51 16.87 3.20
C ILE A 155 8.90 16.64 4.67
N HIS A 156 8.61 15.44 5.21
CA HIS A 156 8.76 15.17 6.64
C HIS A 156 10.22 15.19 7.13
N ASN A 157 11.21 14.95 6.25
CA ASN A 157 12.64 15.14 6.60
C ASN A 157 12.97 16.62 6.92
N ALA A 158 12.19 17.58 6.39
CA ALA A 158 12.41 19.00 6.62
C ALA A 158 11.75 19.51 7.91
N ALA A 159 10.54 19.04 8.25
CA ALA A 159 9.82 19.50 9.44
C ALA A 159 8.82 18.46 9.97
N ASP A 160 8.63 18.44 11.29
CA ASP A 160 7.49 17.75 11.91
C ASP A 160 6.20 18.58 11.85
N GLY A 161 5.09 18.01 12.32
CA GLY A 161 3.78 18.67 12.30
C GLY A 161 3.73 20.01 13.06
N ARG A 162 4.62 20.26 14.03
CA ARG A 162 4.72 21.56 14.70
C ARG A 162 5.51 22.55 13.85
N GLY A 163 6.62 22.11 13.25
CA GLY A 163 7.39 22.91 12.29
C GLY A 163 6.53 23.39 11.11
N VAL A 164 5.73 22.50 10.50
CA VAL A 164 4.80 22.86 9.40
C VAL A 164 3.76 23.90 9.85
N SER A 165 3.28 23.85 11.10
CA SER A 165 2.33 24.85 11.63
C SER A 165 2.95 26.23 11.79
N GLU A 166 4.17 26.33 12.31
CA GLU A 166 4.85 27.63 12.43
C GLU A 166 5.29 28.19 11.06
N ILE A 167 5.54 27.35 10.05
CA ILE A 167 5.78 27.80 8.67
C ILE A 167 4.50 28.41 8.07
N ILE A 168 3.35 27.77 8.26
CA ILE A 168 2.04 28.30 7.82
C ILE A 168 1.73 29.62 8.52
N LYS A 169 1.99 29.72 9.83
CA LYS A 169 1.83 30.95 10.61
C LYS A 169 2.71 32.10 10.09
N ILE A 170 3.93 31.81 9.65
CA ILE A 170 4.81 32.83 9.06
C ILE A 170 4.32 33.22 7.67
N PHE A 171 3.87 32.28 6.85
CA PHE A 171 3.22 32.60 5.57
C PHE A 171 1.99 33.49 5.76
N ALA A 172 1.13 33.19 6.74
CA ALA A 172 -0.01 34.00 7.12
C ALA A 172 0.39 35.44 7.50
N ASN A 173 1.40 35.60 8.37
CA ASN A 173 1.93 36.92 8.74
C ASN A 173 2.47 37.71 7.53
N GLU A 174 3.24 37.09 6.64
CA GLU A 174 3.76 37.76 5.43
C GLU A 174 2.63 38.04 4.39
N LEU A 175 1.52 37.30 4.43
CA LEU A 175 0.32 37.54 3.62
C LEU A 175 -0.50 38.74 4.12
N CYS A 176 -0.61 38.93 5.44
CA CYS A 176 -1.18 40.16 6.01
C CYS A 176 -0.31 41.40 5.66
N LYS A 177 1.02 41.23 5.60
CA LYS A 177 1.96 42.29 5.19
C LYS A 177 1.89 42.67 3.71
N ALA A 178 1.61 41.69 2.84
CA ALA A 178 1.35 41.95 1.43
C ALA A 178 0.06 42.78 1.25
N GLN A 179 -1.01 42.40 1.97
CA GLN A 179 -2.29 43.12 1.97
C GLN A 179 -2.19 44.55 2.56
N SER A 180 -1.36 44.77 3.58
CA SER A 180 -1.16 46.10 4.17
C SER A 180 -0.20 47.00 3.39
N GLY A 181 0.53 46.46 2.41
CA GLY A 181 1.59 47.17 1.68
C GLY A 181 2.89 47.34 2.46
N GLU A 182 3.09 46.64 3.59
CA GLU A 182 4.39 46.57 4.27
C GLU A 182 5.43 45.82 3.41
N THR A 183 4.96 44.84 2.63
CA THR A 183 5.75 44.12 1.61
C THR A 183 5.05 44.18 0.26
N GLY A 184 5.82 44.18 -0.83
CA GLY A 184 5.26 44.29 -2.18
C GLY A 184 6.31 44.17 -3.27
N HIS A 185 5.91 44.44 -4.51
CA HIS A 185 6.80 44.45 -5.67
C HIS A 185 7.60 45.78 -5.80
N PRO A 186 8.88 45.74 -6.23
CA PRO A 186 9.66 44.55 -6.59
C PRO A 186 10.09 43.74 -5.37
N LEU A 187 10.04 42.41 -5.50
CA LEU A 187 10.34 41.47 -4.42
C LEU A 187 11.76 41.66 -3.87
N GLN A 188 11.86 41.83 -2.55
CA GLN A 188 13.14 42.08 -1.87
C GLN A 188 13.75 40.78 -1.35
N GLN A 189 15.07 40.63 -1.46
CA GLN A 189 15.80 39.60 -0.71
C GLN A 189 15.88 39.97 0.77
N ARG A 190 15.84 38.98 1.68
CA ARG A 190 16.05 39.21 3.12
C ARG A 190 17.34 38.55 3.60
N THR A 191 18.08 39.26 4.46
CA THR A 191 19.27 38.75 5.15
C THR A 191 18.93 37.93 6.41
N GLU A 192 17.73 38.12 6.96
CA GLU A 192 17.18 37.36 8.09
C GLU A 192 16.74 35.94 7.68
N VAL A 193 17.74 35.09 7.49
CA VAL A 193 17.57 33.66 7.24
C VAL A 193 17.45 32.89 8.57
N TYR A 194 16.49 31.97 8.67
CA TYR A 194 16.40 31.01 9.77
C TYR A 194 17.64 30.11 9.81
N ARG A 195 18.39 30.18 10.92
CA ARG A 195 19.57 29.35 11.20
C ARG A 195 19.31 28.58 12.49
N SER A 196 19.22 27.25 12.39
CA SER A 196 19.11 26.37 13.55
C SER A 196 19.99 25.14 13.33
N ASP A 197 20.81 24.86 14.33
CA ASP A 197 21.56 23.62 14.40
C ASP A 197 20.61 22.45 14.68
N ARG A 198 20.42 21.57 13.71
CA ARG A 198 19.61 20.36 13.88
C ARG A 198 20.32 19.27 14.70
N THR A 199 21.59 19.47 15.04
CA THR A 199 22.34 18.62 15.96
C THR A 199 22.27 19.09 17.43
N ALA A 200 21.45 20.11 17.76
CA ALA A 200 21.28 20.62 19.12
C ALA A 200 20.78 19.60 20.17
N PHE A 201 20.18 18.48 19.75
CA PHE A 201 19.80 17.35 20.62
C PHE A 201 20.59 16.06 20.35
N VAL A 202 21.58 16.11 19.46
CA VAL A 202 22.50 15.00 19.18
C VAL A 202 23.54 14.92 20.30
N SER A 203 23.43 13.90 21.14
CA SER A 203 24.34 13.68 22.26
C SER A 203 24.90 12.26 22.25
N GLY A 204 26.04 12.07 21.58
CA GLY A 204 26.82 10.82 21.57
C GLY A 204 27.52 10.51 22.91
N GLN A 205 26.81 10.70 24.03
CA GLN A 205 27.27 10.49 25.42
C GLN A 205 26.24 9.75 26.28
N GLY A 206 25.08 9.38 25.72
CA GLY A 206 24.14 8.47 26.40
C GLY A 206 24.75 7.07 26.55
N ILE A 207 24.44 6.41 27.67
CA ILE A 207 24.74 4.99 27.91
C ILE A 207 24.15 4.18 26.75
N PRO A 208 24.84 3.17 26.18
CA PRO A 208 24.38 2.49 24.98
C PRO A 208 23.08 1.72 25.20
N GLY A 209 21.96 2.31 24.75
CA GLY A 209 20.70 1.60 24.57
C GLY A 209 20.71 0.69 23.35
N ALA A 210 19.94 -0.38 23.47
CA ALA A 210 19.57 -1.27 22.39
C ALA A 210 18.11 -0.94 21.95
N ILE A 211 17.76 -1.20 20.69
CA ILE A 211 16.49 -0.75 20.08
C ILE A 211 15.25 -1.29 20.82
N GLU A 212 15.41 -2.42 21.51
CA GLU A 212 14.49 -3.08 22.43
C GLU A 212 13.95 -2.14 23.53
N GLY A 213 14.69 -1.11 23.93
CA GLY A 213 14.23 -0.08 24.87
C GLY A 213 13.17 0.89 24.31
N HIS A 214 12.88 0.82 23.00
CA HIS A 214 12.07 1.78 22.27
C HIS A 214 10.92 1.05 21.53
N ALA A 215 9.97 0.50 22.27
CA ALA A 215 8.95 -0.45 21.79
C ALA A 215 8.16 -0.08 20.51
N ALA A 216 8.08 1.18 20.10
CA ALA A 216 7.49 1.60 18.82
C ALA A 216 8.38 1.36 17.58
N TRP A 217 9.67 1.12 17.80
CA TRP A 217 10.73 1.09 16.80
C TRP A 217 11.32 -0.31 16.63
N THR A 218 12.01 -0.50 15.51
CA THR A 218 12.83 -1.67 15.21
C THR A 218 13.95 -1.25 14.26
N SER A 219 14.93 -2.11 14.03
CA SER A 219 16.04 -1.87 13.12
C SER A 219 16.26 -3.09 12.24
N SER A 220 16.53 -2.89 10.95
CA SER A 220 16.85 -3.99 10.03
C SER A 220 17.81 -3.53 8.94
N PRO A 221 18.79 -4.36 8.52
CA PRO A 221 19.60 -4.11 7.33
C PRO A 221 18.80 -4.22 6.02
N SER A 222 17.55 -4.70 6.09
CA SER A 222 16.60 -4.75 4.95
C SER A 222 15.47 -3.74 5.14
N ASN A 223 15.13 -2.97 4.08
CA ASN A 223 13.98 -2.07 4.11
C ASN A 223 12.74 -2.71 3.48
N ALA A 224 12.16 -3.68 4.20
CA ALA A 224 11.01 -4.47 3.73
C ALA A 224 9.64 -3.75 3.82
N HIS A 225 9.56 -2.48 4.25
CA HIS A 225 8.29 -1.77 4.50
C HIS A 225 8.09 -0.52 3.64
N ALA A 226 8.83 -0.41 2.53
CA ALA A 226 8.73 0.71 1.59
C ALA A 226 7.47 0.68 0.69
N GLN A 227 6.32 0.21 1.21
CA GLN A 227 5.04 0.20 0.49
C GLN A 227 3.90 0.67 1.41
N ILE A 228 3.68 1.99 1.44
CA ILE A 228 2.37 2.54 1.82
C ILE A 228 1.41 2.13 0.70
N HIS A 229 0.55 1.15 0.95
CA HIS A 229 -0.42 0.71 -0.05
C HIS A 229 -1.46 1.82 -0.28
N ASN A 230 -1.62 2.25 -1.54
CA ASN A 230 -2.68 3.19 -1.91
C ASN A 230 -4.06 2.55 -1.67
N VAL A 231 -4.77 3.03 -0.66
CA VAL A 231 -6.17 2.68 -0.40
C VAL A 231 -7.05 3.75 -1.04
N ASP A 232 -7.65 3.43 -2.19
CA ASP A 232 -8.61 4.32 -2.85
C ASP A 232 -9.90 4.43 -2.01
N ASN A 233 -10.23 5.65 -1.57
CA ASN A 233 -11.54 6.06 -1.03
C ASN A 233 -12.04 5.38 0.27
N SER A 234 -11.24 5.37 1.35
CA SER A 234 -11.73 4.93 2.68
C SER A 234 -11.18 5.72 3.89
N CYS A 235 -10.91 7.01 3.68
CA CYS A 235 -10.55 7.96 4.75
C CYS A 235 -11.74 8.87 5.07
N HIS A 236 -12.30 8.75 6.27
CA HIS A 236 -13.52 9.46 6.69
C HIS A 236 -13.24 10.44 7.82
N THR A 237 -13.85 11.63 7.77
CA THR A 237 -13.86 12.58 8.90
C THR A 237 -15.03 12.29 9.83
N PHE A 238 -14.77 12.30 11.13
CA PHE A 238 -15.77 12.26 12.19
C PHE A 238 -15.63 13.50 13.09
N ARG A 239 -16.74 13.95 13.67
CA ARG A 239 -16.80 15.14 14.54
C ARG A 239 -17.31 14.76 15.92
N ILE A 240 -16.68 15.30 16.97
CA ILE A 240 -17.17 15.28 18.36
C ILE A 240 -17.49 16.73 18.70
N SER A 241 -18.75 17.02 18.99
CA SER A 241 -19.17 18.38 19.37
C SER A 241 -18.51 18.81 20.68
N ALA A 242 -18.36 20.12 20.91
CA ALA A 242 -17.80 20.63 22.17
C ALA A 242 -18.49 20.09 23.44
N THR A 243 -19.81 19.83 23.39
CA THR A 243 -20.56 19.22 24.48
C THR A 243 -20.26 17.73 24.65
N ALA A 244 -20.29 16.95 23.56
CA ALA A 244 -19.92 15.53 23.58
C ALA A 244 -18.45 15.32 23.98
N LEU A 245 -17.58 16.27 23.68
CA LEU A 245 -16.17 16.24 24.04
C LEU A 245 -15.94 16.49 25.55
N SER A 246 -16.77 17.34 26.18
CA SER A 246 -16.81 17.41 27.65
C SER A 246 -17.32 16.10 28.22
N GLU A 247 -18.49 15.63 27.75
CA GLU A 247 -19.09 14.38 28.23
C GLU A 247 -18.14 13.18 28.13
N LEU A 248 -17.36 13.07 27.06
CA LEU A 248 -16.34 12.04 26.87
C LEU A 248 -15.19 12.17 27.88
N LYS A 249 -14.71 13.40 28.11
CA LYS A 249 -13.66 13.68 29.09
C LYS A 249 -14.15 13.42 30.52
N ASP A 250 -15.39 13.77 30.83
CA ASP A 250 -16.02 13.58 32.15
C ASP A 250 -16.31 12.08 32.39
N THR A 251 -16.78 11.36 31.36
CA THR A 251 -16.90 9.89 31.36
C THR A 251 -15.55 9.21 31.63
N LEU A 252 -14.46 9.63 30.97
CA LEU A 252 -13.12 9.10 31.24
C LEU A 252 -12.64 9.47 32.65
N SER A 253 -12.89 10.70 33.10
CA SER A 253 -12.45 11.18 34.42
C SER A 253 -13.12 10.41 35.57
N ALA A 254 -14.33 9.89 35.38
CA ALA A 254 -15.01 9.01 36.32
C ALA A 254 -14.33 7.64 36.49
N THR A 255 -13.45 7.21 35.56
CA THR A 255 -12.65 5.97 35.67
C THR A 255 -11.32 6.15 36.41
N SER A 256 -11.04 7.36 36.92
CA SER A 256 -9.81 7.73 37.62
C SER A 256 -9.77 7.15 39.04
N HIS A 257 -8.64 6.55 39.42
CA HIS A 257 -8.45 5.98 40.76
C HIS A 257 -7.84 6.97 41.79
N GLY A 258 -7.63 8.24 41.43
CA GLY A 258 -7.14 9.27 42.34
C GLY A 258 -6.46 10.45 41.64
N PRO A 259 -5.96 11.45 42.40
CA PRO A 259 -5.41 12.70 41.83
C PRO A 259 -4.27 12.49 40.82
N GLU A 260 -3.44 11.46 41.02
CA GLU A 260 -2.35 11.12 40.11
C GLU A 260 -2.82 10.47 38.80
N ASP A 261 -4.03 9.90 38.76
CA ASP A 261 -4.63 9.22 37.61
C ASP A 261 -5.53 10.17 36.78
N TRP A 262 -5.03 11.38 36.54
CA TRP A 262 -5.75 12.42 35.81
C TRP A 262 -5.55 12.32 34.28
N PHE A 263 -6.63 12.58 33.54
CA PHE A 263 -6.65 12.53 32.07
C PHE A 263 -6.90 13.92 31.47
N SER A 264 -6.33 14.17 30.29
CA SER A 264 -6.59 15.37 29.48
C SER A 264 -7.56 15.06 28.36
N THR A 265 -8.14 16.10 27.76
CA THR A 265 -9.02 15.97 26.58
C THR A 265 -8.35 15.19 25.43
N ASN A 266 -7.03 15.28 25.26
CA ASN A 266 -6.32 14.52 24.24
C ASN A 266 -6.23 13.03 24.58
N ASP A 267 -6.10 12.66 25.86
CA ASP A 267 -6.13 11.26 26.29
C ASP A 267 -7.54 10.69 26.09
N ALA A 268 -8.59 11.47 26.39
CA ALA A 268 -9.98 11.12 26.14
C ALA A 268 -10.27 10.85 24.66
N ILE A 269 -9.88 11.77 23.76
CA ILE A 269 -9.98 11.58 22.30
C ILE A 269 -9.17 10.34 21.86
N SER A 270 -7.93 10.19 22.32
CA SER A 270 -7.04 9.11 21.88
C SER A 270 -7.54 7.72 22.32
N ALA A 271 -7.97 7.60 23.58
CA ALA A 271 -8.54 6.39 24.14
C ALA A 271 -9.86 6.01 23.47
N PHE A 272 -10.74 6.99 23.24
CA PHE A 272 -12.00 6.82 22.52
C PHE A 272 -11.78 6.26 21.11
N ILE A 273 -10.90 6.88 20.33
CA ILE A 273 -10.66 6.46 18.94
C ILE A 273 -9.98 5.08 18.91
N TRP A 274 -8.95 4.85 19.74
CA TRP A 274 -8.26 3.56 19.78
C TRP A 274 -9.22 2.41 20.14
N ARG A 275 -9.99 2.55 21.23
CA ARG A 275 -11.02 1.60 21.63
C ARG A 275 -11.99 1.32 20.49
N SER A 276 -12.55 2.37 19.90
CA SER A 276 -13.63 2.24 18.92
C SER A 276 -13.16 1.56 17.62
N ILE A 277 -11.97 1.89 17.11
CA ILE A 277 -11.42 1.23 15.91
C ILE A 277 -11.11 -0.24 16.18
N MET A 278 -10.55 -0.60 17.34
CA MET A 278 -10.27 -2.01 17.66
C MET A 278 -11.57 -2.83 17.81
N VAL A 279 -12.59 -2.29 18.49
CA VAL A 279 -13.91 -2.93 18.60
C VAL A 279 -14.61 -3.06 17.24
N ALA A 280 -14.50 -2.04 16.38
CA ALA A 280 -15.06 -2.09 15.02
C ALA A 280 -14.34 -3.09 14.12
N ARG A 281 -13.00 -3.20 14.20
CA ARG A 281 -12.22 -4.21 13.45
C ARG A 281 -12.58 -5.64 13.89
N HIS A 282 -12.85 -5.85 15.18
CA HIS A 282 -13.35 -7.13 15.68
C HIS A 282 -14.70 -7.49 15.07
N ARG A 283 -15.68 -6.56 15.07
CA ARG A 283 -17.00 -6.75 14.43
C ARG A 283 -16.95 -6.86 12.90
N ALA A 284 -15.85 -6.42 12.30
CA ALA A 284 -15.56 -6.54 10.87
C ALA A 284 -14.82 -7.85 10.51
N ASP A 285 -14.64 -8.78 11.45
CA ASP A 285 -13.86 -10.02 11.31
C ASP A 285 -12.39 -9.79 10.88
N ILE A 286 -11.79 -8.66 11.28
CA ILE A 286 -10.39 -8.29 10.97
C ILE A 286 -9.45 -8.56 12.16
N LEU A 287 -9.99 -8.75 13.37
CA LEU A 287 -9.23 -8.83 14.61
C LEU A 287 -9.85 -9.87 15.57
N ASP A 288 -9.05 -10.84 16.00
CA ASP A 288 -9.48 -11.93 16.89
C ASP A 288 -9.76 -11.46 18.32
N ALA A 289 -10.68 -12.14 19.01
CA ALA A 289 -11.21 -11.74 20.33
C ALA A 289 -10.15 -11.67 21.45
N ASP A 290 -9.09 -12.47 21.34
CA ASP A 290 -7.96 -12.58 22.27
C ASP A 290 -6.74 -11.73 21.85
N ALA A 291 -6.82 -11.01 20.73
CA ALA A 291 -5.69 -10.27 20.19
C ALA A 291 -5.19 -9.17 21.13
N THR A 292 -3.86 -9.01 21.20
CA THR A 292 -3.26 -7.80 21.76
C THR A 292 -3.36 -6.68 20.73
N THR A 293 -3.89 -5.53 21.15
CA THR A 293 -4.03 -4.34 20.31
C THR A 293 -2.95 -3.32 20.62
N TYR A 294 -2.70 -2.39 19.68
CA TYR A 294 -1.63 -1.40 19.77
C TYR A 294 -2.07 -0.02 19.27
N VAL A 295 -1.57 1.03 19.92
CA VAL A 295 -1.58 2.40 19.39
C VAL A 295 -0.19 2.99 19.49
N ALA A 296 0.28 3.63 18.42
CA ALA A 296 1.48 4.45 18.44
C ALA A 296 1.14 5.93 18.28
N GLN A 297 1.75 6.80 19.10
CA GLN A 297 1.49 8.25 19.07
C GLN A 297 2.79 9.07 18.96
N PRO A 298 2.80 10.12 18.12
CA PRO A 298 3.90 11.09 18.07
C PRO A 298 3.82 12.08 19.24
N VAL A 299 4.93 12.30 19.93
CA VAL A 299 5.03 13.22 21.08
C VAL A 299 6.16 14.24 20.86
N ASP A 300 5.85 15.54 21.00
CA ASP A 300 6.83 16.63 20.87
C ASP A 300 7.80 16.68 22.06
N CYS A 301 9.01 16.17 21.86
CA CYS A 301 10.05 16.11 22.89
C CYS A 301 10.80 17.43 23.13
N ARG A 302 10.49 18.53 22.40
CA ARG A 302 11.18 19.83 22.61
C ARG A 302 11.22 20.27 24.07
N ARG A 303 10.13 20.07 24.83
CA ARG A 303 10.08 20.36 26.27
C ARG A 303 10.95 19.43 27.12
N HIS A 304 10.98 18.14 26.81
CA HIS A 304 11.81 17.16 27.52
C HIS A 304 13.33 17.36 27.27
N LEU A 305 13.67 18.10 26.20
CA LEU A 305 15.03 18.42 25.78
C LEU A 305 15.46 19.85 26.11
N ASN A 306 14.60 20.66 26.74
CA ASN A 306 14.81 22.10 26.98
C ASN A 306 15.12 22.92 25.70
N ILE A 307 14.55 22.53 24.56
CA ILE A 307 14.65 23.29 23.29
C ILE A 307 13.69 24.49 23.41
N THR A 308 14.25 25.63 23.80
CA THR A 308 13.48 26.80 24.27
C THR A 308 12.80 27.60 23.17
N GLU A 309 13.34 27.66 21.95
CA GLU A 309 12.79 28.51 20.89
C GLU A 309 12.90 27.94 19.46
N THR A 310 11.96 28.37 18.61
CA THR A 310 11.89 28.21 17.14
C THR A 310 12.56 26.99 16.47
N TYR A 311 12.50 25.78 17.03
CA TYR A 311 13.00 24.59 16.34
C TYR A 311 11.96 23.95 15.39
N PHE A 312 12.20 24.03 14.08
CA PHE A 312 11.28 23.56 13.02
C PHE A 312 11.52 22.14 12.51
N GLY A 313 12.68 21.53 12.78
CA GLY A 313 12.99 20.15 12.37
C GLY A 313 12.20 19.09 13.18
N ASN A 314 12.61 17.83 13.10
CA ASN A 314 11.88 16.74 13.75
C ASN A 314 12.32 16.50 15.20
N VAL A 315 11.40 16.64 16.16
CA VAL A 315 11.64 16.34 17.59
C VAL A 315 10.52 15.46 18.16
N ILE A 316 10.17 14.42 17.42
CA ILE A 316 9.04 13.53 17.72
C ILE A 316 9.56 12.20 18.25
N TYR A 317 9.17 11.79 19.46
CA TYR A 317 9.25 10.40 19.89
C TYR A 317 7.94 9.68 19.58
N MET A 318 8.00 8.48 19.01
CA MET A 318 6.82 7.61 18.89
C MET A 318 6.74 6.72 20.13
N THR A 319 5.67 6.89 20.93
CA THR A 319 5.28 5.90 21.94
C THR A 319 4.56 4.72 21.28
N LYS A 320 4.46 3.58 21.97
CA LYS A 320 3.59 2.46 21.58
C LYS A 320 2.96 1.84 22.83
N SER A 321 1.67 2.03 23.02
CA SER A 321 0.89 1.41 24.09
C SER A 321 0.18 0.15 23.58
N SER A 322 -0.11 -0.79 24.47
CA SER A 322 -0.81 -2.04 24.15
C SER A 322 -1.81 -2.44 25.23
N VAL A 323 -3.00 -2.89 24.82
CA VAL A 323 -4.06 -3.44 25.69
C VAL A 323 -4.73 -4.62 24.95
N ALA A 324 -5.15 -5.65 25.66
CA ALA A 324 -5.89 -6.77 25.07
C ALA A 324 -7.26 -6.30 24.52
N LEU A 325 -7.71 -6.86 23.40
CA LEU A 325 -8.99 -6.45 22.80
C LEU A 325 -10.16 -6.63 23.78
N SER A 326 -10.20 -7.75 24.51
CA SER A 326 -11.23 -8.03 25.52
C SER A 326 -11.34 -6.93 26.58
N ALA A 327 -10.21 -6.37 27.01
CA ALA A 327 -10.13 -5.28 27.97
C ALA A 327 -10.53 -3.91 27.36
N LEU A 328 -10.12 -3.63 26.11
CA LEU A 328 -10.62 -2.43 25.40
C LEU A 328 -12.13 -2.51 25.15
N ALA A 329 -12.64 -3.69 24.80
CA ALA A 329 -14.04 -3.90 24.42
C ALA A 329 -15.01 -3.77 25.61
N ASP A 330 -14.51 -3.83 26.85
CA ASP A 330 -15.32 -3.63 28.05
C ASP A 330 -16.06 -2.27 28.00
N PRO A 331 -17.37 -2.21 28.30
CA PRO A 331 -18.16 -0.99 28.23
C PRO A 331 -17.97 -0.03 29.42
N GLU A 332 -17.44 -0.50 30.55
CA GLU A 332 -17.26 0.28 31.78
C GLU A 332 -15.79 0.68 31.98
N THR A 333 -14.84 -0.25 31.84
CA THR A 333 -13.42 -0.01 32.14
C THR A 333 -12.58 0.37 30.92
N GLY A 334 -12.94 -0.11 29.72
CA GLY A 334 -12.05 -0.11 28.55
C GLY A 334 -11.58 1.27 28.07
N LEU A 335 -12.38 2.32 28.26
CA LEU A 335 -11.96 3.71 27.98
C LEU A 335 -10.87 4.18 28.96
N GLY A 336 -11.01 3.84 30.25
CA GLY A 336 -10.03 4.14 31.29
C GLY A 336 -8.75 3.33 31.12
N GLU A 337 -8.85 2.06 30.73
CA GLU A 337 -7.68 1.21 30.47
C GLU A 337 -6.86 1.70 29.27
N ALA A 338 -7.50 2.06 28.17
CA ALA A 338 -6.85 2.71 27.04
C ALA A 338 -6.12 4.01 27.45
N ALA A 339 -6.77 4.88 28.23
CA ALA A 339 -6.18 6.14 28.67
C ALA A 339 -5.02 5.95 29.66
N ARG A 340 -5.10 4.96 30.56
CA ARG A 340 -4.00 4.60 31.47
C ARG A 340 -2.81 4.03 30.71
N ALA A 341 -3.03 3.15 29.73
CA ALA A 341 -1.96 2.60 28.89
C ALA A 341 -1.24 3.68 28.05
N LEU A 342 -1.98 4.67 27.53
CA LEU A 342 -1.40 5.87 26.90
C LEU A 342 -0.57 6.71 27.90
N ARG A 343 -1.11 6.93 29.11
CA ARG A 343 -0.43 7.73 30.14
C ARG A 343 0.79 7.07 30.75
N THR A 344 0.86 5.74 30.81
CA THR A 344 2.07 5.02 31.24
C THR A 344 3.24 5.32 30.31
N GLU A 345 3.06 5.23 28.99
CA GLU A 345 4.12 5.55 28.02
C GLU A 345 4.51 7.03 28.04
N LEU A 346 3.54 7.94 28.18
CA LEU A 346 3.80 9.38 28.29
C LEU A 346 4.55 9.75 29.58
N ARG A 347 4.27 9.09 30.71
CA ARG A 347 5.01 9.25 31.98
C ARG A 347 6.42 8.67 31.90
N ALA A 348 6.62 7.61 31.11
CA ALA A 348 7.92 6.97 30.89
C ALA A 348 8.81 7.69 29.85
N LEU A 349 8.36 8.81 29.27
CA LEU A 349 9.11 9.57 28.27
C LEU A 349 9.99 10.65 28.91
N THR A 350 11.30 10.51 28.76
CA THR A 350 12.31 11.48 29.23
C THR A 350 13.10 12.06 28.05
N GLY A 351 13.81 13.17 28.28
CA GLY A 351 14.74 13.71 27.29
C GLY A 351 15.84 12.71 26.93
N ASP A 352 16.26 11.90 27.90
CA ASP A 352 17.27 10.86 27.70
C ASP A 352 16.75 9.66 26.90
N LYS A 353 15.49 9.24 27.07
CA LYS A 353 14.84 8.21 26.25
C LYS A 353 14.73 8.62 24.77
N PHE A 354 14.64 9.93 24.48
CA PHE A 354 14.74 10.45 23.12
C PHE A 354 16.20 10.55 22.63
N ARG A 355 17.12 11.10 23.46
CA ARG A 355 18.55 11.22 23.13
C ARG A 355 19.20 9.87 22.82
N ASP A 356 18.84 8.82 23.55
CA ASP A 356 19.35 7.46 23.33
C ASP A 356 18.85 6.88 21.99
N LEU A 357 17.57 7.06 21.65
CA LEU A 357 17.02 6.65 20.36
C LEU A 357 17.71 7.35 19.18
N VAL A 358 17.92 8.66 19.29
CA VAL A 358 18.69 9.44 18.31
C VAL A 358 20.11 8.89 18.23
N GLY A 359 20.78 8.68 19.37
CA GLY A 359 22.12 8.11 19.42
C GLY A 359 22.23 6.71 18.79
N TYR A 360 21.24 5.83 19.02
CA TYR A 360 21.16 4.52 18.37
C TYR A 360 21.00 4.66 16.85
N ALA A 361 20.07 5.50 16.41
CA ALA A 361 19.82 5.77 14.99
C ALA A 361 21.04 6.38 14.28
N GLU A 362 21.81 7.23 14.95
CA GLU A 362 23.04 7.79 14.39
C GLU A 362 24.18 6.78 14.31
N ARG A 363 24.39 5.97 15.36
CA ARG A 363 25.41 4.91 15.39
C ARG A 363 25.16 3.85 14.30
N THR A 364 23.90 3.49 14.08
CA THR A 364 23.52 2.38 13.18
C THR A 364 23.13 2.80 11.76
N ALA A 365 23.07 4.11 11.45
CA ALA A 365 22.55 4.64 10.17
C ALA A 365 23.17 4.03 8.89
N LEU A 366 24.44 3.60 8.96
CA LEU A 366 25.16 2.98 7.85
C LEU A 366 24.98 1.45 7.77
N GLU A 367 24.50 0.82 8.83
CA GLU A 367 24.41 -0.64 8.99
C GLU A 367 22.96 -1.12 8.84
N ALA A 368 22.02 -0.38 9.43
CA ALA A 368 20.60 -0.75 9.48
C ALA A 368 19.68 0.47 9.38
N HIS A 369 18.40 0.22 9.06
CA HIS A 369 17.36 1.22 8.97
C HIS A 369 16.44 1.16 10.20
N THR A 370 16.65 2.09 11.14
CA THR A 370 15.74 2.35 12.26
C THR A 370 14.39 2.85 11.72
N ARG A 371 13.32 2.12 12.03
CA ARG A 371 11.97 2.29 11.47
C ARG A 371 10.89 1.97 12.51
N LEU A 372 9.65 2.33 12.24
CA LEU A 372 8.52 2.00 13.11
C LEU A 372 8.05 0.56 12.90
N ASN A 373 7.89 -0.21 13.99
CA ASN A 373 7.40 -1.58 13.93
C ASN A 373 5.87 -1.68 13.87
N ILE A 374 5.14 -0.62 14.28
CA ILE A 374 3.67 -0.57 14.25
C ILE A 374 3.10 -0.71 12.83
N LEU A 375 3.90 -0.38 11.79
CA LEU A 375 3.54 -0.49 10.37
C LEU A 375 3.13 -1.93 10.00
N GLU A 376 3.70 -2.94 10.68
CA GLU A 376 3.44 -4.36 10.47
C GLU A 376 2.01 -4.76 10.90
N SER A 377 1.44 -4.09 11.92
CA SER A 377 0.09 -4.37 12.43
C SER A 377 -0.93 -3.28 12.13
N MET A 378 -0.55 -2.19 11.44
CA MET A 378 -1.44 -1.05 11.14
C MET A 378 -2.76 -1.45 10.48
N ALA A 379 -2.79 -2.51 9.66
CA ALA A 379 -4.02 -2.95 8.99
C ALA A 379 -4.90 -3.91 9.82
N THR A 380 -4.45 -4.36 11.00
CA THR A 380 -5.12 -5.40 11.81
C THR A 380 -5.24 -5.04 13.29
N SER A 381 -4.19 -5.16 14.10
CA SER A 381 -4.22 -4.92 15.56
C SER A 381 -3.60 -3.60 16.01
N GLY A 382 -2.98 -2.84 15.12
CA GLY A 382 -2.33 -1.56 15.40
C GLY A 382 -3.00 -0.36 14.74
N ILE A 383 -2.81 0.83 15.30
CA ILE A 383 -3.05 2.13 14.65
C ILE A 383 -1.89 3.11 14.93
N ILE A 384 -1.69 4.09 14.03
CA ILE A 384 -0.92 5.30 14.31
C ILE A 384 -1.91 6.45 14.51
N LEU A 385 -1.92 7.06 15.69
CA LEU A 385 -2.80 8.16 16.05
C LEU A 385 -1.99 9.45 16.25
N THR A 386 -1.98 10.30 15.22
CA THR A 386 -1.37 11.63 15.28
C THR A 386 -2.38 12.65 15.77
N SER A 387 -2.02 13.51 16.73
CA SER A 387 -2.90 14.59 17.21
C SER A 387 -2.34 15.97 16.92
N LEU A 388 -3.11 16.74 16.14
CA LEU A 388 -2.89 18.16 15.88
C LEU A 388 -3.80 19.05 16.76
N PHE A 389 -4.61 18.47 17.65
CA PHE A 389 -5.68 19.14 18.39
C PHE A 389 -5.24 20.40 19.18
N LYS A 390 -3.98 20.42 19.65
CA LYS A 390 -3.37 21.53 20.41
C LYS A 390 -2.62 22.54 19.52
N MET A 391 -2.81 22.52 18.20
CA MET A 391 -2.23 23.50 17.27
C MET A 391 -3.32 24.50 16.86
N ASP A 392 -3.17 25.77 17.23
CA ASP A 392 -4.19 26.80 16.99
C ASP A 392 -4.21 27.33 15.53
N LEU A 393 -4.25 26.42 14.55
CA LEU A 393 -4.25 26.73 13.11
C LEU A 393 -5.47 27.53 12.67
N HIS A 394 -6.67 27.24 13.21
CA HIS A 394 -7.88 28.01 12.91
C HIS A 394 -7.87 29.44 13.49
N ALA A 395 -6.99 29.74 14.45
CA ALA A 395 -6.85 31.06 15.05
C ALA A 395 -5.77 31.92 14.37
N MET A 396 -5.15 31.43 13.29
CA MET A 396 -4.23 32.22 12.48
C MET A 396 -5.01 33.17 11.57
N ASP A 397 -4.62 34.45 11.57
CA ASP A 397 -5.12 35.48 10.66
C ASP A 397 -4.31 35.44 9.35
N PHE A 398 -5.01 35.32 8.21
CA PHE A 398 -4.44 35.37 6.86
C PHE A 398 -4.79 36.68 6.12
N GLY A 399 -5.45 37.62 6.81
CA GLY A 399 -5.76 38.97 6.36
C GLY A 399 -7.14 39.14 5.71
N PRO A 400 -7.62 40.39 5.59
CA PRO A 400 -9.00 40.74 5.27
C PRO A 400 -9.48 40.42 3.84
N ILE A 401 -8.64 39.85 2.97
CA ILE A 401 -9.03 39.41 1.62
C ILE A 401 -9.83 38.09 1.61
N PHE A 402 -9.78 37.34 2.71
CA PHE A 402 -10.67 36.22 3.00
C PHE A 402 -11.77 36.68 3.95
N ASP A 403 -12.97 36.07 3.91
CA ASP A 403 -14.01 36.39 4.90
C ASP A 403 -13.48 36.11 6.32
N ASP A 404 -13.56 37.09 7.22
CA ASP A 404 -12.98 37.10 8.58
C ASP A 404 -11.48 36.74 8.75
N GLY A 405 -10.75 36.49 7.66
CA GLY A 405 -9.31 36.18 7.68
C GLY A 405 -8.92 34.77 8.13
N HIS A 406 -9.87 33.91 8.56
CA HIS A 406 -9.56 32.61 9.17
C HIS A 406 -9.89 31.38 8.31
N ILE A 407 -9.17 30.28 8.57
CA ILE A 407 -9.38 28.96 7.95
C ILE A 407 -10.75 28.41 8.39
N LYS A 408 -11.65 28.16 7.43
CA LYS A 408 -12.97 27.58 7.69
C LYS A 408 -12.90 26.07 7.97
N ALA A 409 -12.06 25.36 7.21
CA ALA A 409 -11.79 23.94 7.41
C ALA A 409 -10.32 23.60 7.11
N LEU A 410 -9.74 22.71 7.91
CA LEU A 410 -8.47 22.06 7.61
C LEU A 410 -8.72 20.61 7.21
N ARG A 411 -8.17 20.17 6.08
CA ARG A 411 -8.20 18.77 5.66
C ARG A 411 -6.81 18.28 5.30
N LEU A 412 -6.58 16.98 5.43
CA LEU A 412 -5.37 16.29 4.95
C LEU A 412 -5.76 15.33 3.80
N PRO A 413 -4.81 14.97 2.93
CA PRO A 413 -5.05 14.05 1.82
C PRO A 413 -5.53 12.67 2.31
N ALA A 414 -6.55 12.11 1.67
CA ALA A 414 -6.93 10.71 1.87
C ALA A 414 -5.95 9.75 1.19
N ARG A 415 -5.56 10.03 -0.05
CA ARG A 415 -4.62 9.19 -0.81
C ARG A 415 -3.19 9.34 -0.28
N GLY A 416 -2.45 8.23 -0.26
CA GLY A 416 -1.15 8.14 0.43
C GLY A 416 -1.26 7.83 1.93
N THR A 417 -2.43 7.41 2.42
CA THR A 417 -2.62 6.87 3.77
C THR A 417 -2.97 5.38 3.73
N GLN A 418 -2.69 4.65 4.81
CA GLN A 418 -2.95 3.22 4.99
C GLN A 418 -4.05 3.02 6.03
N ALA A 419 -4.78 1.90 5.98
CA ALA A 419 -5.67 1.47 7.08
C ALA A 419 -4.93 1.52 8.43
N GLY A 420 -5.58 2.05 9.46
CA GLY A 420 -5.01 2.35 10.77
C GLY A 420 -4.27 3.69 10.89
N ALA A 421 -4.23 4.51 9.83
CA ALA A 421 -3.78 5.89 9.93
C ALA A 421 -4.91 6.79 10.46
N VAL A 422 -4.68 7.41 11.62
CA VAL A 422 -5.64 8.27 12.31
C VAL A 422 -5.02 9.64 12.58
N ILE A 423 -5.75 10.71 12.27
CA ILE A 423 -5.30 12.09 12.46
C ILE A 423 -6.39 12.90 13.15
N VAL A 424 -6.18 13.23 14.43
CA VAL A 424 -7.01 14.22 15.13
C VAL A 424 -6.60 15.61 14.63
N LEU A 425 -7.57 16.34 14.07
CA LEU A 425 -7.37 17.68 13.52
C LEU A 425 -7.23 18.72 14.64
N PRO A 426 -6.73 19.93 14.32
CA PRO A 426 -6.82 21.09 15.21
C PRO A 426 -8.23 21.28 15.78
N ARG A 427 -8.29 21.73 17.03
CA ARG A 427 -9.55 22.17 17.65
C ARG A 427 -10.22 23.25 16.79
N VAL A 428 -11.50 23.04 16.47
CA VAL A 428 -12.33 23.98 15.71
C VAL A 428 -12.75 25.14 16.62
N PRO A 429 -12.97 26.39 16.13
CA PRO A 429 -13.24 27.55 17.00
C PRO A 429 -14.46 27.43 17.92
N ASP A 430 -15.45 26.60 17.59
CA ASP A 430 -16.61 26.27 18.44
C ASP A 430 -16.26 25.36 19.64
N GLY A 431 -15.00 24.91 19.74
CA GLY A 431 -14.50 23.98 20.75
C GLY A 431 -14.62 22.51 20.36
N SER A 432 -15.19 22.19 19.20
CA SER A 432 -15.34 20.82 18.73
C SER A 432 -14.02 20.18 18.27
N CYS A 433 -14.01 18.85 18.24
CA CYS A 433 -12.90 18.05 17.73
C CYS A 433 -13.32 17.37 16.43
N GLU A 434 -12.48 17.44 15.40
CA GLU A 434 -12.62 16.59 14.21
C GLU A 434 -11.45 15.62 14.13
N PHE A 435 -11.67 14.43 13.60
CA PHE A 435 -10.62 13.44 13.39
C PHE A 435 -10.87 12.61 12.13
N MET A 436 -9.79 12.34 11.40
CA MET A 436 -9.77 11.51 10.21
C MET A 436 -9.39 10.07 10.58
N VAL A 437 -10.12 9.11 10.04
CA VAL A 437 -9.86 7.67 10.20
C VAL A 437 -9.74 7.04 8.82
N THR A 438 -8.59 6.44 8.53
CA THR A 438 -8.39 5.59 7.34
C THR A 438 -8.53 4.14 7.75
N GLU A 439 -9.51 3.44 7.20
CA GLU A 439 -9.82 2.05 7.54
C GLU A 439 -10.31 1.27 6.30
N GLN A 440 -10.70 0.01 6.45
CA GLN A 440 -11.54 -0.65 5.44
C GLN A 440 -13.00 -0.19 5.60
N GLU A 441 -13.77 -0.08 4.51
CA GLU A 441 -15.18 0.34 4.58
C GLU A 441 -16.04 -0.52 5.51
N ARG A 442 -15.72 -1.83 5.65
CA ARG A 442 -16.39 -2.70 6.63
C ARG A 442 -16.15 -2.21 8.07
N THR A 443 -14.92 -1.83 8.42
CA THR A 443 -14.60 -1.23 9.73
C THR A 443 -15.29 0.11 9.91
N ILE A 444 -15.34 0.96 8.87
CA ILE A 444 -16.02 2.26 8.92
C ILE A 444 -17.53 2.09 9.19
N GLN A 445 -18.16 1.08 8.59
CA GLN A 445 -19.54 0.74 8.88
C GLN A 445 -19.70 0.24 10.32
N CYS A 446 -18.85 -0.71 10.77
CA CYS A 446 -18.85 -1.20 12.15
C CYS A 446 -18.51 -0.14 13.22
N LEU A 447 -17.84 0.97 12.85
CA LEU A 447 -17.67 2.17 13.68
C LEU A 447 -18.97 2.96 13.79
N ARG A 448 -19.61 3.27 12.65
CA ARG A 448 -20.89 4.01 12.60
C ARG A 448 -22.00 3.28 13.36
N ASP A 449 -22.01 1.95 13.28
CA ASP A 449 -22.99 1.08 13.95
C ASP A 449 -22.66 0.82 15.43
N ASP A 450 -21.54 1.32 15.98
CA ASP A 450 -21.22 1.18 17.40
C ASP A 450 -21.96 2.21 18.27
N PRO A 451 -22.82 1.81 19.23
CA PRO A 451 -23.56 2.77 20.04
C PRO A 451 -22.67 3.66 20.93
N PHE A 452 -21.49 3.18 21.33
CA PHE A 452 -20.55 3.97 22.13
C PHE A 452 -19.81 5.01 21.28
N PHE A 453 -19.39 4.66 20.06
CA PHE A 453 -18.87 5.61 19.09
C PHE A 453 -19.92 6.64 18.68
N ALA A 454 -21.13 6.19 18.33
CA ALA A 454 -22.25 7.03 17.93
C ALA A 454 -22.67 8.01 19.03
N ARG A 455 -22.64 7.63 20.32
CA ARG A 455 -22.91 8.53 21.46
C ARG A 455 -22.11 9.84 21.40
N PHE A 456 -20.86 9.78 20.94
CA PHE A 456 -19.96 10.95 20.90
C PHE A 456 -19.75 11.53 19.50
N THR A 457 -20.14 10.83 18.43
CA THR A 457 -19.90 11.25 17.03
C THR A 457 -21.16 11.46 16.19
N ALA A 458 -22.35 11.08 16.69
CA ALA A 458 -23.60 11.39 16.02
C ALA A 458 -23.91 12.88 16.15
N GLU A 459 -23.91 13.57 15.01
CA GLU A 459 -24.56 14.88 14.92
C GLU A 459 -26.06 14.70 15.17
N LYS A 460 -26.56 15.24 16.29
CA LYS A 460 -28.00 15.55 16.36
C LYS A 460 -28.28 16.52 15.20
N PRO A 461 -29.28 16.26 14.34
CA PRO A 461 -29.57 17.16 13.23
C PRO A 461 -29.86 18.55 13.79
N ALA A 462 -29.12 19.54 13.29
CA ALA A 462 -29.28 20.94 13.69
C ALA A 462 -30.58 21.51 13.10
N VAL A 463 -31.70 21.19 13.76
CA VAL A 463 -32.99 21.86 13.52
C VAL A 463 -32.86 23.29 14.05
N ALA A 464 -32.32 24.17 13.22
CA ALA A 464 -32.43 25.60 13.39
C ALA A 464 -33.80 26.05 12.87
N ASP A 465 -34.53 26.85 13.65
CA ASP A 465 -35.77 27.51 13.22
C ASP A 465 -35.46 28.53 12.11
N VAL A 466 -35.49 28.07 10.85
CA VAL A 466 -35.60 28.95 9.69
C VAL A 466 -37.09 29.18 9.46
N GLN A 467 -37.58 30.35 9.85
CA GLN A 467 -38.97 30.75 9.60
C GLN A 467 -39.29 30.66 8.10
N GLU A 468 -40.43 30.04 7.78
CA GLU A 468 -40.88 29.83 6.41
C GLU A 468 -40.96 31.15 5.64
N ARG A 469 -40.34 31.17 4.46
CA ARG A 469 -40.68 32.11 3.39
C ARG A 469 -40.94 31.30 2.14
N GLU A 470 -42.18 31.40 1.65
CA GLU A 470 -42.64 30.67 0.49
C GLU A 470 -41.82 31.04 -0.76
N PRO A 471 -41.37 30.06 -1.57
CA PRO A 471 -40.80 30.34 -2.87
C PRO A 471 -41.93 30.74 -3.84
N ALA A 472 -41.84 31.93 -4.42
CA ALA A 472 -42.81 32.38 -5.42
C ALA A 472 -42.70 31.54 -6.70
N GLU A 473 -43.84 31.13 -7.26
CA GLU A 473 -43.92 30.41 -8.53
C GLU A 473 -43.42 31.29 -9.69
N VAL A 474 -42.67 30.70 -10.62
CA VAL A 474 -42.31 31.31 -11.90
C VAL A 474 -42.57 30.29 -13.01
N GLU A 475 -43.41 30.68 -13.97
CA GLU A 475 -43.97 29.77 -14.98
C GLU A 475 -42.93 29.26 -16.00
N ALA A 476 -43.06 27.99 -16.38
CA ALA A 476 -42.24 27.38 -17.42
C ALA A 476 -42.75 27.75 -18.83
N VAL A 477 -42.19 28.79 -19.45
CA VAL A 477 -42.49 29.15 -20.84
C VAL A 477 -41.76 28.21 -21.82
N ALA A 478 -42.50 27.31 -22.45
CA ALA A 478 -41.98 26.47 -23.52
C ALA A 478 -41.70 27.28 -24.81
N HIS A 479 -40.63 26.91 -25.53
CA HIS A 479 -40.35 27.43 -26.87
C HIS A 479 -40.05 26.30 -27.84
N GLU A 480 -41.05 25.96 -28.66
CA GLU A 480 -40.88 25.10 -29.83
C GLU A 480 -39.91 25.74 -30.83
N ARG A 481 -39.10 24.91 -31.51
CA ARG A 481 -38.53 25.27 -32.82
C ARG A 481 -38.77 24.13 -33.81
N ARG A 482 -39.39 24.48 -34.94
CA ARG A 482 -39.73 23.54 -36.04
C ARG A 482 -38.50 23.21 -36.91
N PRO A 483 -38.51 22.06 -37.61
CA PRO A 483 -37.36 21.57 -38.38
C PRO A 483 -37.19 22.26 -39.74
N VAL A 484 -36.03 22.01 -40.38
CA VAL A 484 -35.71 22.41 -41.76
C VAL A 484 -35.32 21.17 -42.58
N SER A 485 -35.47 21.26 -43.91
CA SER A 485 -35.69 20.18 -44.88
C SER A 485 -34.46 19.37 -45.35
N GLN A 486 -34.74 18.21 -45.97
CA GLN A 486 -33.84 17.42 -46.83
C GLN A 486 -33.89 17.89 -48.31
N HIS A 487 -33.18 17.14 -49.19
CA HIS A 487 -32.90 17.30 -50.64
C HIS A 487 -31.57 18.01 -50.95
N ASP A 488 -30.71 17.58 -51.87
CA ASP A 488 -30.54 16.32 -52.64
C ASP A 488 -28.99 16.14 -52.85
N SER A 489 -28.38 15.02 -53.26
CA SER A 489 -28.54 14.35 -54.57
C SER A 489 -27.65 13.08 -54.73
N THR A 490 -27.91 12.36 -55.81
CA THR A 490 -27.44 11.06 -56.35
C THR A 490 -25.92 10.69 -56.39
N PRO A 491 -25.56 9.41 -56.69
CA PRO A 491 -24.20 8.83 -56.57
C PRO A 491 -23.55 8.43 -57.94
N ILE A 492 -22.64 7.41 -57.95
CA ILE A 492 -22.02 6.69 -59.11
C ILE A 492 -20.72 7.36 -59.66
N PRO A 493 -19.68 6.65 -60.21
CA PRO A 493 -19.45 5.20 -60.42
C PRO A 493 -18.15 4.60 -59.81
N SER A 494 -18.02 3.28 -59.94
CA SER A 494 -16.77 2.49 -59.89
C SER A 494 -16.11 2.34 -61.28
N ASP A 495 -14.86 1.82 -61.34
CA ASP A 495 -14.52 0.52 -61.99
C ASP A 495 -13.06 0.42 -62.53
N ARG A 496 -12.56 -0.83 -62.54
CA ARG A 496 -11.49 -1.50 -63.34
C ARG A 496 -10.69 -2.47 -62.43
N SER A 497 -10.89 -3.79 -62.49
CA SER A 497 -10.47 -4.75 -63.56
C SER A 497 -8.93 -4.87 -63.64
N ASN A 498 -8.22 -6.00 -63.68
CA ASN A 498 -8.46 -7.43 -64.03
C ASN A 498 -7.22 -8.26 -63.58
N LYS A 499 -7.12 -9.61 -63.51
CA LYS A 499 -8.07 -10.76 -63.67
C LYS A 499 -7.48 -12.10 -63.13
N ASP A 500 -8.37 -13.07 -62.87
CA ASP A 500 -8.30 -14.54 -63.14
C ASP A 500 -7.21 -15.51 -62.58
N ILE A 501 -7.63 -16.79 -62.52
CA ILE A 501 -6.90 -18.09 -62.54
C ILE A 501 -6.44 -18.74 -61.22
N LEU A 502 -6.87 -20.01 -61.10
CA LEU A 502 -6.59 -21.10 -60.14
C LEU A 502 -6.09 -22.31 -60.97
N PRO A 503 -5.60 -23.45 -60.41
CA PRO A 503 -5.16 -23.77 -59.04
C PRO A 503 -3.79 -24.53 -59.00
N ALA A 504 -3.53 -25.18 -57.86
CA ALA A 504 -2.47 -26.11 -57.46
C ALA A 504 -1.93 -27.17 -58.45
N THR A 505 -0.77 -27.75 -58.10
CA THR A 505 -0.37 -29.13 -58.49
C THR A 505 0.58 -29.73 -57.45
N GLU A 506 0.56 -31.06 -57.31
CA GLU A 506 1.42 -31.88 -56.43
C GLU A 506 2.66 -32.41 -57.17
N ILE A 507 3.69 -32.89 -56.44
CA ILE A 507 4.81 -33.71 -56.98
C ILE A 507 5.17 -34.84 -56.00
N HIS A 508 5.56 -36.01 -56.54
CA HIS A 508 6.09 -37.20 -55.84
C HIS A 508 7.46 -37.58 -56.48
N SER A 509 8.28 -38.53 -55.99
CA SER A 509 8.17 -39.53 -54.91
C SER A 509 9.45 -39.51 -54.04
N ASP A 510 10.00 -40.51 -53.32
CA ASP A 510 9.75 -41.94 -53.03
C ASP A 510 10.50 -42.27 -51.69
N GLY A 511 10.55 -43.47 -51.10
CA GLY A 511 9.96 -44.77 -51.45
C GLY A 511 10.76 -45.95 -50.84
N ALA A 512 10.06 -46.94 -50.23
CA ALA A 512 10.59 -48.26 -49.77
C ALA A 512 11.68 -48.26 -48.66
N ASN A 513 11.84 -49.22 -47.73
CA ASN A 513 11.08 -50.40 -47.21
C ASN A 513 11.49 -50.55 -45.71
N GLY A 514 10.80 -51.21 -44.78
CA GLY A 514 9.55 -52.00 -44.77
C GLY A 514 9.69 -53.24 -43.86
N PHE A 515 8.72 -53.57 -42.97
CA PHE A 515 8.39 -54.91 -42.41
C PHE A 515 7.35 -54.84 -41.25
N HIS A 516 6.45 -55.83 -41.17
CA HIS A 516 5.39 -56.07 -40.15
C HIS A 516 5.00 -57.58 -40.21
N PRO A 517 4.14 -58.11 -39.32
CA PRO A 517 4.15 -58.19 -37.86
C PRO A 517 4.17 -59.70 -37.40
N PRO A 518 3.86 -60.08 -36.13
CA PRO A 518 2.46 -60.33 -35.68
C PRO A 518 2.14 -59.67 -34.30
N ALA A 519 0.91 -59.26 -33.98
CA ALA A 519 -0.24 -60.06 -33.47
C ALA A 519 0.02 -60.78 -32.12
N SER A 520 -0.88 -60.80 -31.12
CA SER A 520 -2.20 -60.16 -30.92
C SER A 520 -2.77 -60.50 -29.53
N LEU A 521 -3.66 -59.67 -28.95
CA LEU A 521 -4.89 -60.12 -28.26
C LEU A 521 -5.82 -58.96 -27.85
N ASP A 522 -7.10 -59.04 -28.24
CA ASP A 522 -8.21 -58.20 -27.77
C ASP A 522 -8.74 -58.65 -26.39
N VAL A 523 -9.63 -57.85 -25.77
CA VAL A 523 -11.06 -58.25 -25.60
C VAL A 523 -11.94 -57.16 -24.95
N ALA A 524 -13.06 -56.88 -25.61
CA ALA A 524 -14.34 -56.33 -25.14
C ALA A 524 -14.44 -54.99 -24.38
N THR A 525 -15.00 -54.00 -25.09
CA THR A 525 -15.86 -52.95 -24.51
C THR A 525 -17.30 -53.44 -24.33
N LYS A 526 -18.00 -52.93 -23.29
CA LYS A 526 -19.47 -52.81 -23.15
C LYS A 526 -19.75 -51.92 -21.92
N GLY A 527 -20.63 -50.92 -21.92
CA GLY A 527 -21.48 -50.41 -23.00
C GLY A 527 -22.95 -50.33 -22.56
N LEU A 528 -23.37 -49.16 -22.05
CA LEU A 528 -24.77 -48.86 -21.72
C LEU A 528 -24.99 -47.33 -21.77
N THR A 529 -25.79 -46.89 -22.74
CA THR A 529 -26.29 -45.51 -22.88
C THR A 529 -27.71 -45.38 -22.31
N ASP A 530 -28.25 -44.15 -22.37
CA ASP A 530 -29.64 -43.79 -22.12
C ASP A 530 -30.17 -43.85 -20.67
N LEU A 531 -30.03 -42.72 -19.97
CA LEU A 531 -31.10 -42.16 -19.14
C LEU A 531 -31.21 -40.66 -19.41
N ARG A 532 -32.46 -40.13 -19.44
CA ARG A 532 -32.74 -38.76 -19.90
C ARG A 532 -32.52 -37.72 -18.81
N LEU A 533 -32.07 -36.54 -19.22
CA LEU A 533 -31.88 -35.36 -18.36
C LEU A 533 -33.19 -34.86 -17.75
N VAL A 534 -33.12 -34.49 -16.47
CA VAL A 534 -34.03 -33.54 -15.80
C VAL A 534 -33.14 -32.45 -15.19
N PRO A 535 -33.42 -31.15 -15.39
CA PRO A 535 -32.54 -30.09 -14.93
C PRO A 535 -32.63 -29.90 -13.41
N SER A 536 -31.64 -30.39 -12.67
CA SER A 536 -31.36 -29.95 -11.29
C SER A 536 -30.39 -28.77 -11.31
N ASN A 537 -30.59 -27.79 -10.41
CA ASN A 537 -29.67 -26.67 -10.24
C ASN A 537 -28.30 -27.18 -9.75
N ALA A 538 -27.37 -27.37 -10.67
CA ALA A 538 -26.01 -27.77 -10.36
C ALA A 538 -25.25 -26.62 -9.68
N LYS A 539 -24.54 -26.93 -8.59
CA LYS A 539 -23.43 -26.08 -8.14
C LYS A 539 -22.39 -26.02 -9.28
N PRO A 540 -21.68 -24.90 -9.49
CA PRO A 540 -20.57 -24.88 -10.42
C PRO A 540 -19.55 -25.97 -10.04
N LEU A 541 -19.10 -26.74 -11.03
CA LEU A 541 -18.00 -27.68 -10.84
C LEU A 541 -16.75 -26.90 -10.43
N SER A 542 -16.00 -27.42 -9.44
CA SER A 542 -14.73 -26.80 -9.06
C SER A 542 -13.75 -26.86 -10.22
N THR A 543 -12.99 -25.78 -10.35
CA THR A 543 -11.92 -25.60 -11.33
C THR A 543 -10.60 -26.21 -10.90
N LEU A 544 -10.53 -26.74 -9.68
CA LEU A 544 -9.37 -27.41 -9.09
C LEU A 544 -9.69 -28.86 -8.72
N MET A 545 -8.68 -29.72 -8.80
CA MET A 545 -8.64 -31.00 -8.12
C MET A 545 -7.55 -30.92 -7.05
N VAL A 546 -7.90 -31.21 -5.79
CA VAL A 546 -6.98 -31.07 -4.66
C VAL A 546 -6.80 -32.41 -3.97
N THR A 547 -5.56 -32.86 -3.85
CA THR A 547 -5.20 -34.11 -3.15
C THR A 547 -4.04 -33.87 -2.20
N ARG A 548 -3.95 -34.67 -1.13
CA ARG A 548 -2.84 -34.64 -0.17
C ARG A 548 -2.21 -36.03 -0.08
N VAL A 549 -0.90 -36.12 -0.24
CA VAL A 549 -0.10 -37.34 -0.06
C VAL A 549 0.69 -37.22 1.24
N LEU A 550 0.97 -38.32 1.95
CA LEU A 550 1.79 -38.26 3.16
C LEU A 550 3.22 -37.86 2.83
N ALA A 551 3.77 -36.90 3.57
CA ALA A 551 5.17 -36.51 3.46
C ALA A 551 6.06 -37.43 4.32
N PRO A 552 7.34 -37.64 3.95
CA PRO A 552 8.34 -38.24 4.83
C PRO A 552 8.33 -37.62 6.25
N HIS A 553 8.47 -38.50 7.24
CA HIS A 553 8.48 -38.21 8.69
C HIS A 553 7.17 -37.66 9.27
N ALA A 554 6.67 -36.52 8.79
CA ALA A 554 5.42 -35.90 9.27
C ALA A 554 4.86 -34.88 8.27
N GLY A 555 3.53 -34.77 8.24
CA GLY A 555 2.81 -33.81 7.38
C GLY A 555 2.39 -34.36 6.03
N THR A 556 2.04 -33.48 5.10
CA THR A 556 1.54 -33.85 3.76
C THR A 556 2.20 -33.07 2.62
N ILE A 557 2.22 -33.63 1.42
CA ILE A 557 2.47 -32.90 0.17
C ILE A 557 1.10 -32.56 -0.41
N LYS A 558 0.78 -31.27 -0.52
CA LYS A 558 -0.49 -30.79 -1.07
C LYS A 558 -0.34 -30.61 -2.58
N ILE A 559 -1.25 -31.19 -3.35
CA ILE A 559 -1.27 -31.12 -4.82
C ILE A 559 -2.53 -30.37 -5.24
N ILE A 560 -2.35 -29.30 -6.02
CA ILE A 560 -3.41 -28.56 -6.70
C ILE A 560 -3.27 -28.82 -8.20
N GLN A 561 -4.24 -29.50 -8.79
CA GLN A 561 -4.36 -29.71 -10.22
C GLN A 561 -5.38 -28.72 -10.80
N LEU A 562 -4.96 -27.90 -11.78
CA LEU A 562 -5.85 -27.06 -12.54
C LEU A 562 -6.71 -27.93 -13.48
N HIS A 563 -8.04 -27.74 -13.42
CA HIS A 563 -9.04 -28.57 -14.07
C HIS A 563 -10.19 -27.74 -14.68
N ARG A 564 -9.88 -26.99 -15.75
CA ARG A 564 -10.86 -26.38 -16.67
C ARG A 564 -10.54 -26.81 -18.12
N PRO A 565 -10.90 -28.04 -18.54
CA PRO A 565 -10.51 -28.56 -19.86
C PRO A 565 -10.97 -27.67 -21.03
N ASP A 566 -12.24 -27.27 -21.07
CA ASP A 566 -12.81 -26.45 -22.15
C ASP A 566 -12.20 -25.05 -22.26
N ALA A 567 -11.68 -24.53 -21.14
CA ALA A 567 -10.99 -23.25 -21.05
C ALA A 567 -9.46 -23.39 -21.04
N LYS A 568 -8.92 -24.61 -21.20
CA LYS A 568 -7.48 -24.92 -21.17
C LYS A 568 -6.77 -24.33 -19.93
N ASN A 569 -7.42 -24.49 -18.77
CA ASN A 569 -6.98 -23.97 -17.47
C ASN A 569 -6.78 -22.44 -17.41
N ALA A 570 -7.43 -21.67 -18.28
CA ALA A 570 -7.37 -20.21 -18.20
C ALA A 570 -7.86 -19.68 -16.83
N ILE A 571 -7.31 -18.55 -16.40
CA ILE A 571 -7.56 -17.96 -15.09
C ILE A 571 -8.81 -17.09 -15.16
N SER A 572 -9.93 -17.70 -14.76
CA SER A 572 -11.23 -17.08 -14.44
C SER A 572 -11.27 -16.57 -13.00
N TRP A 573 -12.22 -15.69 -12.65
CA TRP A 573 -12.51 -15.33 -11.25
C TRP A 573 -12.75 -16.53 -10.33
N GLN A 574 -13.43 -17.59 -10.81
CA GLN A 574 -13.68 -18.80 -10.01
C GLN A 574 -12.36 -19.50 -9.63
N LEU A 575 -11.55 -19.87 -10.64
CA LEU A 575 -10.22 -20.45 -10.43
C LEU A 575 -9.32 -19.59 -9.55
N LEU A 576 -9.34 -18.27 -9.72
CA LEU A 576 -8.56 -17.36 -8.87
C LEU A 576 -9.00 -17.38 -7.40
N ARG A 577 -10.31 -17.47 -7.12
CA ARG A 577 -10.85 -17.57 -5.75
C ARG A 577 -10.58 -18.93 -5.11
N GLU A 578 -10.79 -20.01 -5.86
CA GLU A 578 -10.48 -21.37 -5.40
C GLU A 578 -8.97 -21.49 -5.10
N LEU A 579 -8.11 -21.03 -6.01
CA LEU A 579 -6.66 -21.02 -5.82
C LEU A 579 -6.23 -20.15 -4.62
N SER A 580 -6.86 -18.99 -4.40
CA SER A 580 -6.63 -18.17 -3.20
C SER A 580 -6.93 -18.98 -1.94
N SER A 581 -8.11 -19.60 -1.86
CA SER A 581 -8.53 -20.37 -0.68
C SER A 581 -7.55 -21.51 -0.35
N GLU A 582 -7.06 -22.21 -1.38
CA GLU A 582 -6.10 -23.30 -1.22
C GLU A 582 -4.69 -22.83 -0.80
N ILE A 583 -4.34 -21.56 -1.07
CA ILE A 583 -3.08 -20.92 -0.64
C ILE A 583 -3.20 -20.34 0.78
N GLU A 584 -4.31 -19.66 1.12
CA GLU A 584 -4.52 -19.13 2.48
C GLU A 584 -4.54 -20.26 3.52
N GLU A 585 -5.14 -21.41 3.18
CA GLU A 585 -5.12 -22.58 4.07
C GLU A 585 -3.69 -22.93 4.51
N ILE A 586 -2.74 -23.01 3.56
CA ILE A 586 -1.33 -23.38 3.82
C ILE A 586 -0.64 -22.33 4.72
N HIS A 587 -0.98 -21.05 4.58
CA HIS A 587 -0.46 -19.98 5.44
C HIS A 587 -0.99 -20.07 6.89
N HIS A 588 -2.22 -20.55 7.08
CA HIS A 588 -2.88 -20.62 8.40
C HIS A 588 -2.92 -22.03 9.03
N GLU A 589 -2.31 -23.02 8.39
CA GLU A 589 -2.31 -24.43 8.81
C GLU A 589 -1.79 -24.65 10.25
N SER A 590 -2.73 -24.90 11.15
CA SER A 590 -2.47 -25.12 12.59
C SER A 590 -2.64 -26.58 13.03
N HIS A 591 -3.17 -27.45 12.16
CA HIS A 591 -3.37 -28.88 12.41
C HIS A 591 -2.05 -29.69 12.37
N PRO A 592 -1.96 -30.88 12.98
CA PRO A 592 -0.72 -31.68 13.00
C PRO A 592 -0.22 -32.14 11.61
N ASN A 593 -1.11 -32.38 10.65
CA ASN A 593 -0.77 -32.92 9.32
C ASN A 593 -0.32 -31.83 8.31
N LYS A 594 0.46 -30.84 8.76
CA LYS A 594 0.85 -29.66 7.96
C LYS A 594 1.44 -30.01 6.59
N THR A 595 1.08 -29.23 5.59
CA THR A 595 1.72 -29.16 4.28
C THR A 595 3.22 -28.91 4.46
N ARG A 596 4.01 -29.81 3.87
CA ARG A 596 5.49 -29.78 3.82
C ARG A 596 5.99 -29.25 2.48
N ALA A 597 5.20 -29.43 1.42
CA ALA A 597 5.45 -28.92 0.07
C ALA A 597 4.13 -28.76 -0.70
N LEU A 598 4.07 -27.77 -1.60
CA LEU A 598 2.98 -27.55 -2.53
C LEU A 598 3.39 -27.94 -3.96
N ILE A 599 2.55 -28.70 -4.66
CA ILE A 599 2.65 -28.92 -6.10
C ILE A 599 1.47 -28.25 -6.80
N ILE A 600 1.74 -27.39 -7.78
CA ILE A 600 0.75 -26.90 -8.74
C ILE A 600 0.98 -27.60 -10.07
N SER A 601 -0.05 -28.24 -10.60
CA SER A 601 0.00 -29.08 -11.80
C SER A 601 -1.29 -28.96 -12.62
N SER A 602 -1.46 -29.77 -13.66
CA SER A 602 -2.66 -29.79 -14.50
C SER A 602 -3.29 -31.17 -14.53
N ALA A 603 -4.62 -31.22 -14.54
CA ALA A 603 -5.39 -32.42 -14.87
C ALA A 603 -5.71 -32.51 -16.39
N VAL A 604 -5.40 -31.46 -17.16
CA VAL A 604 -5.74 -31.30 -18.59
C VAL A 604 -4.49 -31.55 -19.45
N ASP A 605 -4.67 -32.29 -20.54
CA ASP A 605 -3.58 -32.72 -21.42
C ASP A 605 -3.08 -31.59 -22.35
N GLY A 606 -1.77 -31.57 -22.61
CA GLY A 606 -1.12 -30.58 -23.49
C GLY A 606 -1.10 -29.13 -22.98
N VAL A 607 -1.67 -28.84 -21.81
CA VAL A 607 -1.73 -27.50 -21.22
C VAL A 607 -1.53 -27.52 -19.70
N PHE A 608 -0.67 -26.63 -19.22
CA PHE A 608 -0.60 -26.27 -17.81
C PHE A 608 -1.64 -25.17 -17.50
N CYS A 609 -1.50 -24.01 -18.15
CA CYS A 609 -2.44 -22.89 -18.06
C CYS A 609 -2.32 -21.97 -19.29
N ALA A 610 -3.45 -21.63 -19.91
CA ALA A 610 -3.50 -20.81 -21.12
C ALA A 610 -3.39 -19.28 -20.90
N GLY A 611 -3.28 -18.81 -19.65
CA GLY A 611 -3.26 -17.38 -19.30
C GLY A 611 -4.57 -16.91 -18.68
N ALA A 612 -4.86 -15.60 -18.70
CA ALA A 612 -6.14 -15.07 -18.24
C ALA A 612 -7.31 -15.54 -19.13
N ASP A 613 -8.51 -15.75 -18.57
CA ASP A 613 -9.68 -16.13 -19.37
C ASP A 613 -10.16 -14.97 -20.24
N LEU A 614 -9.68 -14.91 -21.49
CA LEU A 614 -9.95 -13.79 -22.39
C LEU A 614 -11.44 -13.63 -22.75
N LYS A 615 -12.28 -14.66 -22.57
CA LYS A 615 -13.73 -14.55 -22.76
C LYS A 615 -14.36 -13.75 -21.62
N GLU A 616 -13.97 -14.06 -20.39
CA GLU A 616 -14.38 -13.35 -19.18
C GLU A 616 -13.82 -11.92 -19.15
N ARG A 617 -12.52 -11.76 -19.42
CA ARG A 617 -11.83 -10.45 -19.52
C ARG A 617 -12.47 -9.49 -20.52
N LYS A 618 -13.05 -10.00 -21.63
CA LYS A 618 -13.74 -9.18 -22.64
C LYS A 618 -15.07 -8.58 -22.14
N GLN A 619 -15.67 -9.18 -21.10
CA GLN A 619 -16.94 -8.72 -20.51
C GLN A 619 -16.72 -7.75 -19.34
N MET A 620 -15.49 -7.67 -18.80
CA MET A 620 -15.15 -6.79 -17.67
C MET A 620 -15.04 -5.32 -18.08
N THR A 621 -15.59 -4.43 -17.27
CA THR A 621 -15.29 -2.99 -17.28
C THR A 621 -13.81 -2.72 -16.92
N PRO A 622 -13.30 -1.49 -17.12
CA PRO A 622 -11.99 -1.09 -16.60
C PRO A 622 -11.85 -1.22 -15.07
N SER A 623 -12.94 -1.03 -14.31
CA SER A 623 -12.93 -1.17 -12.84
C SER A 623 -12.81 -2.64 -12.41
N GLU A 624 -13.63 -3.53 -12.99
CA GLU A 624 -13.53 -4.97 -12.76
C GLU A 624 -12.19 -5.54 -13.26
N THR A 625 -11.63 -4.96 -14.32
CA THR A 625 -10.26 -5.24 -14.78
C THR A 625 -9.21 -4.87 -13.73
N LYS A 626 -9.30 -3.66 -13.13
CA LYS A 626 -8.40 -3.24 -12.03
C LYS A 626 -8.54 -4.18 -10.83
N SER A 627 -9.78 -4.51 -10.44
CA SER A 627 -10.10 -5.43 -9.34
C SER A 627 -9.51 -6.84 -9.57
N PHE A 628 -9.78 -7.45 -10.73
CA PHE A 628 -9.26 -8.77 -11.10
C PHE A 628 -7.73 -8.80 -11.10
N LEU A 629 -7.07 -7.78 -11.67
CA LEU A 629 -5.61 -7.70 -11.68
C LEU A 629 -5.02 -7.51 -10.26
N THR A 630 -5.68 -6.74 -9.38
CA THR A 630 -5.27 -6.61 -7.98
C THR A 630 -5.40 -7.93 -7.23
N SER A 631 -6.53 -8.63 -7.35
CA SER A 631 -6.70 -9.97 -6.74
C SER A 631 -5.72 -10.99 -7.31
N LEU A 632 -5.48 -10.98 -8.62
CA LEU A 632 -4.53 -11.88 -9.29
C LEU A 632 -3.11 -11.70 -8.75
N ARG A 633 -2.66 -10.44 -8.64
CA ARG A 633 -1.36 -10.09 -8.04
C ARG A 633 -1.28 -10.48 -6.57
N ALA A 634 -2.34 -10.27 -5.79
CA ALA A 634 -2.36 -10.64 -4.37
C ALA A 634 -2.18 -12.16 -4.18
N VAL A 635 -2.97 -12.98 -4.87
CA VAL A 635 -2.85 -14.45 -4.81
C VAL A 635 -1.47 -14.92 -5.29
N PHE A 636 -0.96 -14.35 -6.38
CA PHE A 636 0.34 -14.73 -6.94
C PHE A 636 1.51 -14.33 -6.03
N SER A 637 1.41 -13.20 -5.32
CA SER A 637 2.39 -12.81 -4.31
C SER A 637 2.30 -13.66 -3.04
N ARG A 638 1.11 -14.06 -2.60
CA ARG A 638 0.95 -15.01 -1.47
C ARG A 638 1.47 -16.41 -1.79
N LEU A 639 1.33 -16.87 -3.04
CA LEU A 639 1.94 -18.10 -3.55
C LEU A 639 3.47 -18.02 -3.54
N ALA A 640 4.02 -16.90 -4.01
CA ALA A 640 5.48 -16.65 -4.03
C ALA A 640 6.08 -16.39 -2.64
N ALA A 641 5.25 -16.05 -1.64
CA ALA A 641 5.63 -15.86 -0.25
C ALA A 641 5.30 -17.07 0.65
N LEU A 642 4.92 -18.23 0.08
CA LEU A 642 4.70 -19.44 0.87
C LEU A 642 6.01 -19.84 1.58
N PRO A 643 5.99 -20.11 2.90
CA PRO A 643 7.17 -20.59 3.61
C PRO A 643 7.54 -22.03 3.21
N VAL A 644 6.61 -22.79 2.64
CA VAL A 644 6.85 -24.16 2.16
C VAL A 644 7.33 -24.17 0.71
N PRO A 645 8.23 -25.10 0.33
CA PRO A 645 8.67 -25.28 -1.05
C PRO A 645 7.47 -25.52 -1.98
N SER A 646 7.45 -24.81 -3.11
CA SER A 646 6.36 -24.87 -4.09
C SER A 646 6.89 -25.20 -5.49
N ILE A 647 6.22 -26.11 -6.20
CA ILE A 647 6.69 -26.71 -7.44
C ILE A 647 5.62 -26.57 -8.53
N ALA A 648 5.95 -25.90 -9.63
CA ALA A 648 5.12 -25.86 -10.83
C ALA A 648 5.46 -27.01 -11.78
N CYS A 649 4.49 -27.90 -12.01
CA CYS A 649 4.58 -29.08 -12.87
C CYS A 649 3.93 -28.78 -14.23
N VAL A 650 4.72 -28.26 -15.17
CA VAL A 650 4.29 -27.77 -16.48
C VAL A 650 4.29 -28.89 -17.50
N SER A 651 3.14 -29.57 -17.62
CA SER A 651 2.87 -30.71 -18.51
C SER A 651 2.58 -30.36 -19.98
N GLY A 652 2.86 -29.12 -20.40
CA GLY A 652 2.47 -28.61 -21.72
C GLY A 652 2.53 -27.09 -21.81
N LYS A 653 1.54 -26.46 -22.45
CA LYS A 653 1.54 -25.01 -22.67
C LYS A 653 1.32 -24.21 -21.37
N ALA A 654 2.22 -23.26 -21.07
CA ALA A 654 2.04 -22.26 -20.01
C ALA A 654 2.24 -20.86 -20.60
N LEU A 655 1.14 -20.10 -20.77
CA LEU A 655 1.14 -18.87 -21.57
C LEU A 655 0.66 -17.69 -20.72
N GLY A 656 1.34 -16.54 -20.84
CA GLY A 656 1.00 -15.30 -20.16
C GLY A 656 0.86 -15.50 -18.64
N GLY A 657 -0.26 -15.10 -18.07
CA GLY A 657 -0.65 -15.41 -16.67
C GLY A 657 -0.45 -16.86 -16.21
N GLY A 658 -0.45 -17.85 -17.11
CA GLY A 658 -0.16 -19.25 -16.81
C GLY A 658 1.33 -19.55 -16.64
N LEU A 659 2.21 -18.81 -17.33
CA LEU A 659 3.64 -18.78 -17.01
C LEU A 659 3.89 -17.92 -15.77
N GLU A 660 3.19 -16.79 -15.60
CA GLU A 660 3.29 -15.97 -14.39
C GLU A 660 2.95 -16.77 -13.12
N LEU A 661 2.00 -17.71 -13.18
CA LEU A 661 1.71 -18.66 -12.11
C LEU A 661 2.90 -19.59 -11.80
N ALA A 662 3.54 -20.14 -12.84
CA ALA A 662 4.72 -21.00 -12.67
C ALA A 662 5.97 -20.24 -12.21
N LEU A 663 6.04 -18.93 -12.47
CA LEU A 663 7.06 -18.01 -11.94
C LEU A 663 6.87 -17.69 -10.46
N CYS A 664 5.68 -17.94 -9.88
CA CYS A 664 5.42 -17.80 -8.45
C CYS A 664 5.80 -19.03 -7.63
N CYS A 665 6.06 -20.19 -8.26
CA CYS A 665 6.59 -21.34 -7.55
C CYS A 665 8.11 -21.22 -7.36
N HIS A 666 8.64 -21.80 -6.29
CA HIS A 666 10.09 -21.86 -6.06
C HIS A 666 10.79 -22.62 -7.20
N LEU A 667 10.26 -23.79 -7.56
CA LEU A 667 10.84 -24.70 -8.56
C LEU A 667 9.87 -24.99 -9.72
N ARG A 668 10.43 -25.32 -10.88
CA ARG A 668 9.70 -25.65 -12.12
C ARG A 668 10.18 -26.97 -12.71
N VAL A 669 9.25 -27.89 -12.92
CA VAL A 669 9.45 -29.19 -13.59
C VAL A 669 8.64 -29.17 -14.89
N PHE A 670 9.28 -29.32 -16.05
CA PHE A 670 8.63 -29.21 -17.37
C PHE A 670 8.66 -30.55 -18.11
N ALA A 671 7.63 -30.84 -18.90
CA ALA A 671 7.70 -31.87 -19.94
C ALA A 671 8.68 -31.45 -21.06
N ALA A 672 9.36 -32.41 -21.71
CA ALA A 672 10.32 -32.13 -22.78
C ALA A 672 9.71 -31.43 -24.02
N ASP A 673 8.40 -31.55 -24.21
CA ASP A 673 7.57 -30.94 -25.25
C ASP A 673 6.76 -29.71 -24.76
N ALA A 674 6.91 -29.31 -23.49
CA ALA A 674 6.26 -28.12 -22.96
C ALA A 674 6.74 -26.83 -23.66
N VAL A 675 5.87 -25.82 -23.68
CA VAL A 675 6.11 -24.55 -24.39
C VAL A 675 5.58 -23.40 -23.55
N VAL A 676 6.41 -22.37 -23.34
CA VAL A 676 6.09 -21.24 -22.47
C VAL A 676 6.28 -19.89 -23.17
N ALA A 677 5.50 -18.87 -22.78
CA ALA A 677 5.60 -17.52 -23.37
C ALA A 677 4.93 -16.45 -22.49
N LEU A 678 5.30 -15.19 -22.71
CA LEU A 678 4.57 -14.00 -22.25
C LEU A 678 4.11 -13.17 -23.47
N PRO A 679 3.01 -13.55 -24.16
CA PRO A 679 2.59 -12.98 -25.43
C PRO A 679 1.80 -11.65 -25.31
N GLU A 680 1.62 -11.11 -24.10
CA GLU A 680 0.75 -9.98 -23.77
C GLU A 680 0.95 -8.73 -24.65
N THR A 681 2.18 -8.45 -25.06
CA THR A 681 2.53 -7.30 -25.94
C THR A 681 1.81 -7.34 -27.28
N ARG A 682 1.53 -8.55 -27.80
CA ARG A 682 0.74 -8.76 -29.04
C ARG A 682 -0.76 -8.50 -28.86
N LEU A 683 -1.22 -8.35 -27.62
CA LEU A 683 -2.58 -7.97 -27.25
C LEU A 683 -2.66 -6.50 -26.78
N ALA A 684 -1.61 -5.69 -27.05
CA ALA A 684 -1.45 -4.31 -26.59
C ALA A 684 -1.53 -4.12 -25.07
N ILE A 685 -1.12 -5.14 -24.31
CA ILE A 685 -1.00 -5.12 -22.84
C ILE A 685 0.38 -5.63 -22.41
N ILE A 686 0.65 -5.69 -21.11
CA ILE A 686 1.89 -6.25 -20.54
C ILE A 686 1.59 -7.42 -19.61
N PRO A 687 2.57 -8.31 -19.34
CA PRO A 687 2.42 -9.38 -18.33
C PRO A 687 2.03 -8.77 -16.98
N GLY A 688 0.89 -9.22 -16.45
CA GLY A 688 0.09 -8.46 -15.50
C GLY A 688 0.17 -8.93 -14.05
N ALA A 689 0.54 -10.19 -13.80
CA ALA A 689 0.57 -10.83 -12.49
C ALA A 689 1.98 -10.97 -11.88
N GLY A 690 3.03 -10.74 -12.69
CA GLY A 690 4.39 -10.50 -12.23
C GLY A 690 5.53 -10.98 -13.14
N GLY A 691 5.25 -11.37 -14.37
CA GLY A 691 6.24 -11.78 -15.35
C GLY A 691 7.29 -10.69 -15.63
N THR A 692 6.90 -9.42 -15.58
CA THR A 692 7.80 -8.27 -15.75
C THR A 692 8.85 -8.10 -14.64
N TYR A 693 8.67 -8.70 -13.46
CA TYR A 693 9.64 -8.60 -12.35
C TYR A 693 10.14 -9.96 -11.82
N ARG A 694 9.38 -11.06 -11.95
CA ARG A 694 9.85 -12.41 -11.59
C ARG A 694 10.73 -13.05 -12.66
N LEU A 695 10.39 -12.90 -13.95
CA LEU A 695 11.16 -13.48 -15.06
C LEU A 695 12.61 -12.94 -15.15
N PRO A 696 12.88 -11.61 -15.10
CA PRO A 696 14.26 -11.11 -15.21
C PRO A 696 15.16 -11.56 -14.05
N ASN A 697 14.60 -11.84 -12.87
CA ASN A 697 15.35 -12.36 -11.73
C ASN A 697 15.70 -13.85 -11.85
N ILE A 698 15.05 -14.59 -12.76
CA ILE A 698 15.24 -16.03 -12.97
C ILE A 698 16.11 -16.31 -14.21
N ILE A 699 15.93 -15.57 -15.31
CA ILE A 699 16.66 -15.79 -16.58
C ILE A 699 17.52 -14.61 -17.04
N GLY A 700 17.65 -13.57 -16.22
CA GLY A 700 18.30 -12.31 -16.59
C GLY A 700 17.43 -11.41 -17.46
N VAL A 701 17.69 -10.10 -17.38
CA VAL A 701 16.91 -9.06 -18.08
C VAL A 701 16.90 -9.25 -19.60
N SER A 702 18.00 -9.71 -20.20
CA SER A 702 18.10 -9.86 -21.67
C SER A 702 17.15 -10.92 -22.23
N ASN A 703 17.12 -12.12 -21.65
CA ASN A 703 16.19 -13.18 -22.08
C ASN A 703 14.74 -12.82 -21.77
N ALA A 704 14.49 -12.15 -20.63
CA ALA A 704 13.16 -11.67 -20.27
C ALA A 704 12.62 -10.60 -21.26
N LEU A 705 13.48 -9.67 -21.70
CA LEU A 705 13.13 -8.68 -22.72
C LEU A 705 12.82 -9.34 -24.07
N ASP A 706 13.64 -10.28 -24.54
CA ASP A 706 13.36 -11.03 -25.77
C ASP A 706 12.00 -11.76 -25.69
N MET A 707 11.75 -12.51 -24.61
CA MET A 707 10.47 -13.22 -24.41
C MET A 707 9.25 -12.27 -24.41
N VAL A 708 9.32 -11.13 -23.71
CA VAL A 708 8.19 -10.21 -23.54
C VAL A 708 7.99 -9.30 -24.76
N LEU A 709 9.06 -8.74 -25.34
CA LEU A 709 8.97 -7.83 -26.48
C LEU A 709 8.56 -8.57 -27.77
N THR A 710 9.08 -9.78 -27.99
CA THR A 710 8.68 -10.59 -29.15
C THR A 710 7.36 -11.32 -28.92
N GLY A 711 7.03 -11.67 -27.66
CA GLY A 711 5.94 -12.56 -27.29
C GLY A 711 6.13 -14.02 -27.75
N ARG A 712 7.37 -14.43 -28.07
CA ARG A 712 7.65 -15.73 -28.73
C ARG A 712 7.39 -16.93 -27.83
N LEU A 713 7.20 -18.08 -28.48
CA LEU A 713 7.13 -19.38 -27.83
C LEU A 713 8.54 -19.87 -27.52
N VAL A 714 8.79 -20.29 -26.28
CA VAL A 714 10.05 -20.86 -25.80
C VAL A 714 9.83 -22.35 -25.49
N PRO A 715 10.45 -23.29 -26.23
CA PRO A 715 10.38 -24.72 -25.93
C PRO A 715 11.08 -25.07 -24.61
N ALA A 716 10.65 -26.13 -23.94
CA ALA A 716 11.16 -26.50 -22.61
C ALA A 716 12.68 -26.73 -22.54
N LYS A 717 13.31 -27.22 -23.62
CA LYS A 717 14.78 -27.34 -23.73
C LYS A 717 15.49 -25.99 -23.69
N GLU A 718 14.93 -24.97 -24.32
CA GLU A 718 15.46 -23.60 -24.29
C GLU A 718 15.20 -22.95 -22.92
N ALA A 719 13.99 -23.14 -22.37
CA ALA A 719 13.66 -22.69 -21.01
C ALA A 719 14.60 -23.30 -19.95
N ALA A 720 15.04 -24.55 -20.12
CA ALA A 720 16.04 -25.17 -19.25
C ALA A 720 17.43 -24.52 -19.43
N ALA A 721 17.87 -24.29 -20.67
CA ALA A 721 19.15 -23.63 -20.96
C ALA A 721 19.21 -22.18 -20.44
N MET A 722 18.07 -21.48 -20.35
CA MET A 722 17.96 -20.14 -19.77
C MET A 722 17.82 -20.10 -18.24
N GLY A 723 17.65 -21.25 -17.56
CA GLY A 723 17.43 -21.33 -16.12
C GLY A 723 15.96 -21.22 -15.66
N LEU A 724 15.00 -21.05 -16.58
CA LEU A 724 13.57 -21.00 -16.27
C LEU A 724 13.02 -22.35 -15.80
N CYS A 725 13.52 -23.46 -16.35
CA CYS A 725 13.12 -24.82 -15.99
C CYS A 725 14.21 -25.51 -15.14
N ASN A 726 13.87 -25.96 -13.93
CA ASN A 726 14.81 -26.62 -13.01
C ASN A 726 14.97 -28.12 -13.27
N ARG A 727 13.95 -28.80 -13.82
CA ARG A 727 14.01 -30.23 -14.20
C ARG A 727 13.20 -30.48 -15.46
N LEU A 728 13.81 -31.12 -16.45
CA LEU A 728 13.16 -31.51 -17.70
C LEU A 728 12.83 -33.01 -17.68
N VAL A 729 11.58 -33.36 -17.95
CA VAL A 729 11.07 -34.74 -17.94
C VAL A 729 10.97 -35.24 -19.37
N GLY A 730 11.64 -36.36 -19.68
CA GLY A 730 11.52 -37.03 -20.97
C GLY A 730 10.11 -37.54 -21.21
N ILE A 731 9.59 -37.35 -22.41
CA ILE A 731 8.26 -37.82 -22.84
C ILE A 731 8.48 -38.81 -23.98
N ASP A 732 8.22 -40.09 -23.71
CA ASP A 732 8.10 -41.11 -24.76
C ASP A 732 6.80 -40.89 -25.55
N SER A 733 6.73 -41.39 -26.79
CA SER A 733 5.82 -40.89 -27.85
C SER A 733 4.33 -41.24 -27.71
N HIS A 734 3.79 -41.32 -26.49
CA HIS A 734 2.37 -41.48 -26.19
C HIS A 734 1.74 -40.14 -25.75
N GLU A 735 0.90 -39.57 -26.62
CA GLU A 735 0.13 -38.36 -26.29
C GLU A 735 -0.78 -38.57 -25.06
N GLY A 736 -0.76 -37.62 -24.11
CA GLY A 736 -1.54 -37.67 -22.87
C GLY A 736 -0.78 -38.16 -21.64
N ALA A 737 0.40 -38.76 -21.80
CA ALA A 737 1.23 -39.20 -20.67
C ALA A 737 1.86 -38.01 -19.89
N GLN A 738 2.01 -36.84 -20.51
CA GLN A 738 2.81 -35.72 -19.98
C GLN A 738 2.41 -35.28 -18.57
N LYS A 739 1.10 -35.20 -18.27
CA LYS A 739 0.63 -34.73 -16.96
C LYS A 739 0.93 -35.70 -15.83
N GLY A 740 0.95 -37.01 -16.12
CA GLY A 740 1.35 -38.03 -15.15
C GLY A 740 2.85 -37.96 -14.85
N LEU A 741 3.68 -38.05 -15.90
CA LEU A 741 5.14 -38.09 -15.79
C LEU A 741 5.72 -36.83 -15.10
N VAL A 742 5.18 -35.64 -15.42
CA VAL A 742 5.64 -34.39 -14.78
C VAL A 742 5.16 -34.26 -13.33
N LEU A 743 3.95 -34.75 -13.01
CA LEU A 743 3.45 -34.79 -11.64
C LEU A 743 4.23 -35.79 -10.78
N GLU A 744 4.57 -36.96 -11.32
CA GLU A 744 5.42 -37.97 -10.67
C GLU A 744 6.83 -37.42 -10.39
N ALA A 745 7.47 -36.78 -11.37
CA ALA A 745 8.76 -36.12 -11.18
C ALA A 745 8.70 -34.95 -10.17
N GLY A 746 7.56 -34.25 -10.11
CA GLY A 746 7.28 -33.21 -9.12
C GLY A 746 7.06 -33.75 -7.71
N LEU A 747 6.36 -34.88 -7.58
CA LEU A 747 6.18 -35.61 -6.32
C LEU A 747 7.51 -36.15 -5.81
N GLN A 748 8.31 -36.80 -6.65
CA GLN A 748 9.61 -37.32 -6.23
C GLN A 748 10.56 -36.20 -5.78
N LEU A 749 10.47 -35.01 -6.40
CA LEU A 749 11.16 -33.79 -5.94
C LEU A 749 10.64 -33.31 -4.57
N ALA A 750 9.31 -33.22 -4.40
CA ALA A 750 8.69 -32.79 -3.15
C ALA A 750 9.05 -33.73 -1.99
N GLU A 751 8.92 -35.05 -2.18
CA GLU A 751 9.31 -36.08 -1.20
C GLU A 751 10.77 -35.93 -0.79
N ASN A 752 11.68 -35.79 -1.76
CA ASN A 752 13.11 -35.62 -1.48
C ASN A 752 13.37 -34.37 -0.61
N ILE A 753 12.74 -33.23 -0.92
CA ILE A 753 12.84 -32.02 -0.08
C ILE A 753 12.24 -32.27 1.31
N CYS A 754 11.13 -33.01 1.41
CA CYS A 754 10.47 -33.33 2.67
C CYS A 754 11.28 -34.28 3.57
N THR A 755 12.33 -34.96 3.06
CA THR A 755 13.25 -35.70 3.93
C THR A 755 14.09 -34.79 4.84
N ALA A 756 14.26 -33.52 4.48
CA ALA A 756 14.95 -32.52 5.29
C ALA A 756 14.02 -31.89 6.36
N GLY A 757 14.62 -31.33 7.42
CA GLY A 757 13.89 -30.66 8.48
C GLY A 757 13.16 -29.41 7.96
N PRO A 758 11.84 -29.29 8.13
CA PRO A 758 11.06 -28.27 7.44
C PRO A 758 11.28 -26.87 8.01
N LEU A 759 11.80 -26.75 9.24
CA LEU A 759 12.29 -25.47 9.77
C LEU A 759 13.54 -25.00 9.03
N ALA A 760 14.49 -25.89 8.72
CA ALA A 760 15.66 -25.58 7.91
C ALA A 760 15.30 -25.28 6.44
N VAL A 761 14.33 -25.97 5.86
CA VAL A 761 13.81 -25.65 4.51
C VAL A 761 13.16 -24.26 4.49
N ARG A 762 12.34 -23.92 5.49
CA ARG A 762 11.73 -22.59 5.67
C ARG A 762 12.80 -21.49 5.80
N ALA A 763 13.81 -21.70 6.65
CA ALA A 763 14.92 -20.78 6.86
C ALA A 763 15.72 -20.54 5.56
N ALA A 764 16.06 -21.62 4.83
CA ALA A 764 16.78 -21.53 3.57
C ALA A 764 15.98 -20.81 2.47
N ILE A 765 14.66 -21.02 2.38
CA ILE A 765 13.77 -20.27 1.48
C ILE A 765 13.82 -18.77 1.80
N SER A 766 13.79 -18.39 3.07
CA SER A 766 13.89 -16.98 3.49
C SER A 766 15.22 -16.35 3.07
N ALA A 767 16.35 -17.00 3.38
CA ALA A 767 17.69 -16.51 3.04
C ALA A 767 17.94 -16.41 1.52
N LEU A 768 17.41 -17.35 0.73
CA LEU A 768 17.49 -17.30 -0.74
C LEU A 768 16.54 -16.28 -1.38
N THR A 769 15.45 -15.90 -0.69
CA THR A 769 14.51 -14.88 -1.18
C THR A 769 15.02 -13.45 -0.87
N TYR A 770 15.70 -13.27 0.26
CA TYR A 770 16.19 -11.98 0.74
C TYR A 770 17.71 -12.02 1.00
N SER A 771 18.48 -12.40 -0.01
CA SER A 771 19.90 -12.73 0.12
C SER A 771 20.79 -11.58 0.56
N CYS A 772 21.09 -11.54 1.87
CA CYS A 772 22.22 -10.86 2.46
C CYS A 772 22.69 -11.61 3.73
N GLU A 773 23.95 -11.39 4.09
CA GLU A 773 24.63 -12.03 5.24
C GLU A 773 23.82 -11.96 6.54
N ALA A 774 23.18 -10.83 6.83
CA ALA A 774 22.39 -10.65 8.04
C ALA A 774 21.08 -11.47 8.05
N VAL A 775 20.45 -11.69 6.89
CA VAL A 775 19.28 -12.59 6.78
C VAL A 775 19.73 -14.05 6.83
N GLU A 776 20.87 -14.40 6.23
CA GLU A 776 21.46 -15.74 6.32
C GLU A 776 21.78 -16.11 7.77
N ASN A 777 22.45 -15.21 8.52
CA ASN A 777 22.74 -15.40 9.93
C ASN A 777 21.46 -15.56 10.77
N ALA A 778 20.48 -14.67 10.62
CA ALA A 778 19.21 -14.77 11.37
C ALA A 778 18.41 -16.03 11.02
N ALA A 779 18.42 -16.46 9.75
CA ALA A 779 17.82 -17.72 9.32
C ALA A 779 18.55 -18.93 9.92
N TYR A 780 19.88 -18.90 10.00
CA TYR A 780 20.68 -19.97 10.61
C TYR A 780 20.48 -20.05 12.13
N ASP A 781 20.48 -18.91 12.82
CA ASP A 781 20.20 -18.83 14.26
C ASP A 781 18.83 -19.41 14.62
N SER A 782 17.82 -19.17 13.78
CA SER A 782 16.45 -19.70 13.97
C SER A 782 16.37 -21.24 14.00
N VAL A 783 17.37 -21.95 13.46
CA VAL A 783 17.39 -23.42 13.42
C VAL A 783 18.42 -24.08 14.36
N LEU A 784 19.34 -23.31 14.95
CA LEU A 784 20.42 -23.81 15.81
C LEU A 784 19.94 -24.69 16.98
N MET A 785 18.79 -24.35 17.57
CA MET A 785 18.26 -24.99 18.78
C MET A 785 17.10 -25.97 18.53
N THR A 786 16.75 -26.21 17.27
CA THR A 786 15.63 -27.10 16.89
C THR A 786 15.89 -28.57 17.26
N LYS A 787 14.84 -29.30 17.62
CA LYS A 787 14.93 -30.75 17.89
C LYS A 787 15.36 -31.51 16.64
N ASP A 788 14.83 -31.14 15.47
CA ASP A 788 15.21 -31.67 14.17
C ASP A 788 16.74 -31.59 13.94
N ARG A 789 17.36 -30.44 14.21
CA ARG A 789 18.81 -30.25 14.08
C ARG A 789 19.59 -31.15 15.04
N ASN A 790 19.12 -31.31 16.27
CA ASN A 790 19.80 -32.15 17.26
C ASN A 790 19.64 -33.65 16.96
N ALA A 791 18.45 -34.07 16.53
CA ALA A 791 18.17 -35.44 16.05
C ALA A 791 18.95 -35.78 14.77
N ALA A 792 19.25 -34.80 13.91
CA ALA A 792 20.14 -34.99 12.77
C ALA A 792 21.60 -35.28 13.18
N LEU A 793 22.13 -34.58 14.20
CA LEU A 793 23.48 -34.81 14.70
C LEU A 793 23.62 -36.16 15.43
N GLU A 794 22.60 -36.54 16.20
CA GLU A 794 22.53 -37.85 16.86
C GLU A 794 22.41 -39.00 15.85
N ALA A 795 21.53 -38.87 14.86
CA ALA A 795 21.41 -39.86 13.78
C ALA A 795 22.71 -40.03 12.99
N PHE A 796 23.46 -38.94 12.79
CA PHE A 796 24.75 -38.96 12.10
C PHE A 796 25.84 -39.70 12.89
N SER A 797 25.95 -39.49 14.21
CA SER A 797 26.91 -40.21 15.04
C SER A 797 26.58 -41.70 15.16
N GLU A 798 25.28 -42.04 15.20
CA GLU A 798 24.77 -43.42 15.21
C GLU A 798 24.70 -44.08 13.81
N LYS A 799 25.01 -43.35 12.74
CA LYS A 799 24.97 -43.79 11.32
C LYS A 799 23.59 -44.30 10.85
N ARG A 800 22.51 -43.77 11.42
CA ARG A 800 21.12 -43.99 10.97
C ARG A 800 20.58 -42.81 10.16
N LYS A 801 19.40 -42.97 9.57
CA LYS A 801 18.64 -41.83 9.05
C LYS A 801 17.97 -41.07 10.21
N PRO A 802 17.97 -39.73 10.22
CA PRO A 802 17.17 -38.95 11.16
C PRO A 802 15.69 -39.00 10.80
N ILE A 803 14.84 -38.70 11.78
CA ILE A 803 13.40 -38.46 11.58
C ILE A 803 13.18 -36.97 11.87
N LEU A 804 12.72 -36.22 10.87
CA LEU A 804 12.69 -34.75 10.89
C LEU A 804 11.28 -34.23 10.66
N ILE A 805 10.65 -33.78 11.75
CA ILE A 805 9.21 -33.50 11.87
C ILE A 805 8.90 -32.00 11.90
N GLY A 806 9.87 -31.16 12.26
CA GLY A 806 9.72 -29.70 12.32
C GLY A 806 9.56 -29.13 13.72
N GLU A 807 10.27 -29.69 14.70
CA GLU A 807 10.40 -29.22 16.09
C GLU A 807 11.86 -28.83 16.41
#